data_AF-A0A816A9F0-F1
#
_entry.id   AF-A0A816A9F0-F1
#
_cell.length_a   1.000
_cell.length_b   1.000
_cell.length_c   1.000
_cell.angle_alpha   90.00
_cell.angle_beta   90.00
_cell.angle_gamma   90.00
#
_symmetry.space_group_name_H-M   'P 1'
#
loop_
_entity.id
_entity.type
_entity.pdbx_description
1 polymer ?
#
loop_
_entity_poly.entity_id
_entity_poly.type
_entity_poly.pdbx_seq_one_letter_code
_entity_poly.pdbx_strand_id
1 'polypeptide(L)'
;QVIIGYEDRFIGIHEIAFNEFKKVHEHKYGVPMHRIRYFKINGCIIWDRTRKLDILTGSEQQNGTLYDTEERPILVQGLYHFDQSLQQWIIQYPHITLTSDDLKIPSTNDTCLPEGCHIVTWNILFDFYQSTLIYTSQRYRSILDTLKSLLPDIICLQEVTYNFLNLLLNEIWLQENNYYIIIMKNVIDSYKEKSYGQLMIMKNFRPRSFSICPLDLSDNDEETAATTTVTKHKITKELIIARFGLNTKATIDLVNLHLHSDLSRNASGKRCQTLENLFKKMKTINYMLIGDFNFGDNNLKEQNILASYENKVHDLWKDVYNLDQNPGYTYDPSTNICAHITSQSQINRRLDRYLIHTLDNLSYSIEHLSMIGIEKIPIDLLNIDNNQLINQSDHYALQLIINFRTRSISHRSALVILPTLNTRSLIRSYSKEYYPSDDGLWPSHINLLWPFFDLIDCQNDQEDILLRLRLLLSQQPSFSIKINEIDSFIENNIIYMKMNDESTKYVKQLQEQLIKLFPQCLRDKRSSYYNPHMTIGQFDNEEKFNEAKSSLILHESFEFPVEYIYVLQRPHDNDTTPFHITYQLPLGPILQSINFKQINSVHIKLQEFFQTMNLYETNQSYKRKQEKFEKLSSCFQQMFNKDTLHCFTTSFLSYGSFRIGINGQDLDTVFVLNELKLTNNKTSFDESLLQLKHDSNALNNYIVNLLETQINGNLKDEIVYYRKVQALFPIISILFKDQTKVEIYVQTEIKNEKPSKHSIHGVHDIERLVTYVRCPPIFQHLLTFIRTWAQHVGLYEQVYGYLGGYSWAILCAYICHTYLPSMKSLSSIEQFSIDELFSLVRQFFSTFANFNWSSQAFRLYPKSYKQMNLLEKSSVHNRGSMRIISPSPPYNNTGRATINSTRDLIIQGFQCVLQLLNTINTISSEDKLNALKQILELNNDFPNEKVKSLVQLTFSSENSNELDEWIGWMKSRLAHFVNACEVECHLVIQTQSSIEYKSNNTEALYSIGFQLDSQTLIQHQNFSSCLKKFVDQFDLYPNRKESMKISYKIFSIHDWKLERMQAKLQRTTK
;
A
#
# COMPACT_ATOMS: atom_id res chain seq x y z
N GLN A 1 16.27 -70.03 15.75
CA GLN A 1 15.11 -70.91 15.46
C GLN A 1 13.87 -70.34 16.14
N VAL A 2 12.79 -70.12 15.37
CA VAL A 2 11.51 -69.59 15.89
C VAL A 2 10.60 -70.77 16.26
N ILE A 3 10.09 -70.77 17.47
CA ILE A 3 9.24 -71.83 18.03
C ILE A 3 7.93 -71.21 18.53
N ILE A 4 6.81 -71.87 18.26
CA ILE A 4 5.48 -71.47 18.68
C ILE A 4 5.00 -72.42 19.77
N GLY A 5 4.71 -71.90 20.96
CA GLY A 5 4.05 -72.62 22.03
C GLY A 5 2.54 -72.46 21.93
N TYR A 6 1.81 -73.55 21.73
CA TYR A 6 0.35 -73.56 21.67
C TYR A 6 -0.26 -74.59 22.62
N GLU A 7 -1.50 -74.38 23.00
CA GLU A 7 -2.24 -75.29 23.89
C GLU A 7 -3.03 -76.32 23.09
N ASP A 8 -2.60 -77.58 23.19
CA ASP A 8 -3.31 -78.72 22.62
C ASP A 8 -4.57 -79.04 23.44
N ARG A 9 -5.61 -79.57 22.77
CA ARG A 9 -6.93 -79.80 23.37
C ARG A 9 -6.93 -80.92 24.42
N PHE A 10 -5.96 -81.82 24.41
CA PHE A 10 -5.96 -83.02 25.26
C PHE A 10 -4.70 -83.18 26.12
N ILE A 11 -3.57 -82.56 25.72
CA ILE A 11 -2.24 -82.90 26.26
C ILE A 11 -1.55 -81.68 26.92
N GLY A 12 -2.08 -80.46 26.75
CA GLY A 12 -1.52 -79.23 27.32
C GLY A 12 -0.60 -78.47 26.36
N ILE A 13 0.37 -77.72 26.88
CA ILE A 13 1.22 -76.84 26.06
C ILE A 13 2.25 -77.68 25.27
N HIS A 14 2.24 -77.51 23.95
CA HIS A 14 3.21 -78.09 23.03
C HIS A 14 3.96 -77.00 22.24
N GLU A 15 5.20 -77.29 21.88
CA GLU A 15 6.05 -76.43 21.07
C GLU A 15 6.27 -77.03 19.68
N ILE A 16 6.21 -76.19 18.65
CA ILE A 16 6.50 -76.57 17.27
C ILE A 16 7.35 -75.51 16.59
N ALA A 17 8.23 -75.90 15.67
CA ALA A 17 8.98 -74.94 14.88
C ALA A 17 8.02 -74.12 13.99
N PHE A 18 8.29 -72.82 13.84
CA PHE A 18 7.42 -71.91 13.09
C PHE A 18 7.16 -72.39 11.65
N ASN A 19 8.16 -73.00 11.01
CA ASN A 19 8.07 -73.49 9.63
C ASN A 19 7.14 -74.72 9.49
N GLU A 20 6.85 -75.42 10.59
CA GLU A 20 5.98 -76.58 10.62
C GLU A 20 4.56 -76.23 11.12
N PHE A 21 4.34 -75.00 11.57
CA PHE A 21 3.06 -74.53 12.05
C PHE A 21 2.09 -74.25 10.90
N LYS A 22 0.94 -74.93 10.88
CA LYS A 22 -0.11 -74.73 9.88
C LYS A 22 -1.37 -74.17 10.54
N LYS A 23 -1.91 -73.07 10.00
CA LYS A 23 -3.15 -72.46 10.52
C LYS A 23 -4.38 -73.30 10.13
N VAL A 24 -5.48 -73.15 10.87
CA VAL A 24 -6.76 -73.88 10.61
C VAL A 24 -7.26 -73.69 9.18
N HIS A 25 -7.02 -72.52 8.57
CA HIS A 25 -7.44 -72.22 7.20
C HIS A 25 -6.54 -72.86 6.12
N GLU A 26 -5.39 -73.43 6.52
CA GLU A 26 -4.39 -73.98 5.61
C GLU A 26 -4.30 -75.52 5.69
N HIS A 27 -4.83 -76.15 6.75
CA HIS A 27 -4.83 -77.61 6.89
C HIS A 27 -5.93 -78.12 7.83
N LYS A 28 -6.47 -79.32 7.54
CA LYS A 28 -7.59 -79.96 8.27
C LYS A 28 -7.33 -80.24 9.77
N TYR A 29 -6.07 -80.17 10.20
CA TYR A 29 -5.62 -80.34 11.59
C TYR A 29 -4.83 -79.12 12.12
N GLY A 30 -5.00 -77.94 11.50
CA GLY A 30 -4.28 -76.73 11.89
C GLY A 30 -4.68 -76.21 13.28
N VAL A 31 -3.77 -75.48 13.93
CA VAL A 31 -3.98 -74.95 15.29
C VAL A 31 -4.65 -73.57 15.22
N PRO A 32 -5.79 -73.35 15.91
CA PRO A 32 -6.43 -72.03 15.97
C PRO A 32 -5.55 -70.98 16.64
N MET A 33 -5.53 -69.75 16.10
CA MET A 33 -4.69 -68.65 16.59
C MET A 33 -4.90 -68.34 18.08
N HIS A 34 -6.13 -68.46 18.57
CA HIS A 34 -6.44 -68.22 19.98
C HIS A 34 -5.85 -69.27 20.93
N ARG A 35 -5.21 -70.34 20.44
CA ARG A 35 -4.52 -71.34 21.25
C ARG A 35 -3.01 -71.14 21.32
N ILE A 36 -2.48 -70.19 20.55
CA ILE A 36 -1.09 -69.80 20.68
C ILE A 36 -0.93 -69.07 22.02
N ARG A 37 0.03 -69.54 22.82
CA ARG A 37 0.33 -69.02 24.15
C ARG A 37 1.59 -68.18 24.14
N TYR A 38 2.64 -68.58 23.43
CA TYR A 38 3.88 -67.80 23.33
C TYR A 38 4.68 -68.06 22.06
N PHE A 39 5.60 -67.14 21.73
CA PHE A 39 6.63 -67.31 20.71
C PHE A 39 8.02 -67.28 21.35
N LYS A 40 8.91 -68.17 20.91
CA LYS A 40 10.31 -68.24 21.31
C LYS A 40 11.23 -68.02 20.13
N ILE A 41 12.29 -67.26 20.31
CA ILE A 41 13.42 -67.18 19.37
C ILE A 41 14.69 -67.55 20.12
N ASN A 42 15.39 -68.57 19.62
CA ASN A 42 16.66 -69.06 20.20
C ASN A 42 16.55 -69.45 21.69
N GLY A 43 15.41 -70.02 22.10
CA GLY A 43 15.15 -70.45 23.48
C GLY A 43 14.52 -69.39 24.39
N CYS A 44 14.52 -68.11 23.99
CA CYS A 44 13.97 -67.00 24.76
C CYS A 44 12.52 -66.69 24.35
N ILE A 45 11.61 -66.52 25.32
CA ILE A 45 10.21 -66.12 25.06
C ILE A 45 10.18 -64.63 24.75
N ILE A 46 9.66 -64.27 23.58
CA ILE A 46 9.59 -62.89 23.08
C ILE A 46 8.16 -62.35 23.01
N TRP A 47 7.18 -63.23 23.10
CA TRP A 47 5.77 -62.88 23.18
C TRP A 47 5.06 -63.95 24.00
N ASP A 48 4.30 -63.58 25.02
CA ASP A 48 3.54 -64.49 25.89
C ASP A 48 2.18 -63.88 26.22
N ARG A 49 1.13 -64.58 25.80
CA ARG A 49 -0.26 -64.15 25.97
C ARG A 49 -0.72 -64.19 27.43
N THR A 50 -0.26 -65.16 28.20
CA THR A 50 -0.66 -65.32 29.61
C THR A 50 0.07 -64.30 30.48
N ARG A 51 1.35 -64.04 30.19
CA ARG A 51 2.16 -63.03 30.89
C ARG A 51 2.01 -61.61 30.33
N LYS A 52 1.21 -61.43 29.26
CA LYS A 52 1.08 -60.17 28.48
C LYS A 52 2.43 -59.56 28.08
N LEU A 53 3.40 -60.43 27.80
CA LEU A 53 4.72 -60.04 27.34
C LEU A 53 4.66 -59.85 25.83
N ASP A 54 5.08 -58.70 25.32
CA ASP A 54 5.23 -58.46 23.88
C ASP A 54 6.49 -57.65 23.60
N ILE A 55 7.59 -58.36 23.34
CA ILE A 55 8.90 -57.78 23.00
C ILE A 55 8.95 -57.44 21.49
N LEU A 56 8.05 -58.00 20.68
CA LEU A 56 8.05 -57.83 19.21
C LEU A 56 7.41 -56.51 18.77
N THR A 57 6.40 -56.03 19.49
CA THR A 57 5.67 -54.78 19.15
C THR A 57 6.00 -53.61 20.08
N GLY A 58 6.89 -53.82 21.08
CA GLY A 58 7.34 -52.78 22.00
C GLY A 58 6.29 -52.33 23.02
N SER A 59 5.16 -53.04 23.13
CA SER A 59 4.19 -52.79 24.18
C SER A 59 4.58 -53.52 25.47
N GLU A 60 5.60 -53.02 26.17
CA GLU A 60 5.66 -53.24 27.62
C GLU A 60 4.44 -52.52 28.23
N GLN A 61 3.41 -53.30 28.57
CA GLN A 61 2.47 -52.88 29.60
C GLN A 61 3.23 -52.87 30.94
N GLN A 62 3.96 -51.78 31.22
CA GLN A 62 4.17 -51.42 32.61
C GLN A 62 2.81 -51.05 33.19
N ASN A 63 2.23 -51.96 33.96
CA ASN A 63 1.25 -51.60 34.96
C ASN A 63 1.37 -52.52 36.16
N GLY A 64 1.82 -51.92 37.27
CA GLY A 64 1.44 -52.34 38.61
C GLY A 64 2.55 -52.89 39.48
N THR A 65 3.45 -52.03 39.96
CA THR A 65 3.65 -51.70 41.40
C THR A 65 5.01 -51.02 41.59
N LEU A 66 5.00 -49.93 42.38
CA LEU A 66 6.08 -48.96 42.67
C LEU A 66 6.03 -47.73 41.75
N TYR A 67 5.80 -46.56 42.36
CA TYR A 67 5.61 -45.21 41.77
C TYR A 67 4.19 -44.74 41.43
N ASP A 68 3.15 -45.18 42.16
CA ASP A 68 1.85 -44.48 42.18
C ASP A 68 1.71 -43.62 43.46
N THR A 69 2.76 -42.86 43.78
CA THR A 69 2.81 -41.93 44.95
C THR A 69 3.49 -40.60 44.61
N GLU A 70 3.38 -40.14 43.36
CA GLU A 70 3.58 -38.72 43.08
C GLU A 70 2.20 -38.11 42.83
N GLU A 71 1.73 -37.30 43.79
CA GLU A 71 0.59 -36.40 43.60
C GLU A 71 0.88 -35.50 42.40
N ARG A 72 0.37 -35.88 41.23
CA ARG A 72 0.49 -35.07 40.03
C ARG A 72 -0.37 -33.81 40.18
N PRO A 73 0.12 -32.63 39.76
CA PRO A 73 -0.64 -31.40 39.87
C PRO A 73 -1.96 -31.53 39.08
N ILE A 74 -3.08 -31.25 39.76
CA ILE A 74 -4.41 -31.25 39.15
C ILE A 74 -4.52 -29.99 38.29
N LEU A 75 -4.18 -30.11 37.00
CA LEU A 75 -4.43 -29.04 36.03
C LEU A 75 -5.94 -28.84 35.86
N VAL A 76 -6.37 -27.59 35.88
CA VAL A 76 -7.72 -27.14 35.51
C VAL A 76 -7.66 -26.17 34.33
N GLN A 77 -8.79 -25.89 33.70
CA GLN A 77 -8.86 -24.87 32.64
C GLN A 77 -8.53 -23.47 33.21
N GLY A 78 -7.71 -22.70 32.50
CA GLY A 78 -7.37 -21.34 32.93
C GLY A 78 -6.07 -20.80 32.34
N LEU A 79 -5.64 -19.65 32.87
CA LEU A 79 -4.38 -18.98 32.55
C LEU A 79 -3.27 -19.39 33.52
N TYR A 80 -2.17 -19.90 32.99
CA TYR A 80 -1.00 -20.37 33.73
C TYR A 80 0.22 -19.50 33.49
N HIS A 81 1.08 -19.41 34.50
CA HIS A 81 2.39 -18.77 34.44
C HIS A 81 3.40 -19.58 35.28
N PHE A 82 4.66 -19.66 34.83
CA PHE A 82 5.69 -20.38 35.56
C PHE A 82 6.33 -19.49 36.62
N ASP A 83 6.16 -19.86 37.90
CA ASP A 83 6.77 -19.15 39.01
C ASP A 83 8.20 -19.64 39.21
N GLN A 84 9.16 -18.77 38.94
CA GLN A 84 10.59 -19.06 39.07
C GLN A 84 11.03 -19.31 40.52
N SER A 85 10.34 -18.74 41.52
CA SER A 85 10.69 -18.95 42.92
C SER A 85 10.21 -20.31 43.42
N LEU A 86 9.06 -20.76 42.93
CA LEU A 86 8.44 -22.02 43.32
C LEU A 86 8.77 -23.17 42.34
N GLN A 87 9.44 -22.88 41.22
CA GLN A 87 9.78 -23.81 40.15
C GLN A 87 8.57 -24.64 39.68
N GLN A 88 7.40 -23.99 39.58
CA GLN A 88 6.14 -24.66 39.21
C GLN A 88 5.21 -23.76 38.41
N TRP A 89 4.33 -24.38 37.64
CA TRP A 89 3.24 -23.71 36.93
C TRP A 89 2.10 -23.36 37.88
N ILE A 90 1.76 -22.06 37.98
CA ILE A 90 0.70 -21.55 38.84
C ILE A 90 -0.46 -21.03 37.99
N ILE A 91 -1.68 -21.38 38.38
CA ILE A 91 -2.89 -20.79 37.80
C ILE A 91 -3.11 -19.39 38.36
N GLN A 92 -3.16 -18.39 37.48
CA GLN A 92 -3.35 -17.00 37.86
C GLN A 92 -4.84 -16.67 38.02
N TYR A 93 -5.65 -17.05 37.03
CA TYR A 93 -7.07 -16.77 36.98
C TYR A 93 -7.81 -17.90 36.25
N PRO A 94 -8.71 -18.65 36.92
CA PRO A 94 -9.47 -19.72 36.26
C PRO A 94 -10.49 -19.16 35.24
N HIS A 95 -11.00 -17.94 35.46
CA HIS A 95 -11.92 -17.24 34.55
C HIS A 95 -11.72 -15.71 34.59
N ILE A 96 -11.59 -15.05 33.42
CA ILE A 96 -11.66 -13.58 33.29
C ILE A 96 -12.66 -13.24 32.18
N THR A 97 -13.93 -13.09 32.53
CA THR A 97 -15.03 -12.90 31.57
C THR A 97 -14.84 -11.64 30.72
N LEU A 98 -15.05 -11.74 29.41
CA LEU A 98 -15.14 -10.59 28.50
C LEU A 98 -16.38 -9.77 28.85
N THR A 99 -16.21 -8.59 29.47
CA THR A 99 -17.32 -7.68 29.77
C THR A 99 -17.28 -6.42 28.90
N SER A 100 -18.41 -5.72 28.77
CA SER A 100 -18.46 -4.42 28.08
C SER A 100 -17.71 -3.31 28.84
N ASP A 101 -17.54 -3.46 30.16
CA ASP A 101 -16.76 -2.53 30.99
C ASP A 101 -15.25 -2.72 30.83
N ASP A 102 -14.80 -3.82 30.22
CA ASP A 102 -13.42 -4.05 29.78
C ASP A 102 -12.98 -3.13 28.62
N LEU A 103 -13.79 -2.15 28.21
CA LEU A 103 -13.34 -1.08 27.31
C LEU A 103 -12.96 0.20 28.08
N LYS A 104 -13.28 0.28 29.38
CA LYS A 104 -13.10 1.49 30.21
C LYS A 104 -11.83 1.51 31.06
N ILE A 105 -11.31 0.34 31.45
CA ILE A 105 -10.06 0.23 32.22
C ILE A 105 -8.86 0.51 31.29
N PRO A 106 -7.88 1.34 31.67
CA PRO A 106 -6.68 1.57 30.85
C PRO A 106 -5.77 0.34 30.78
N SER A 107 -5.15 0.12 29.63
CA SER A 107 -4.18 -0.96 29.41
C SER A 107 -2.87 -0.68 30.15
N THR A 108 -2.18 -1.75 30.55
CA THR A 108 -0.88 -1.73 31.22
C THR A 108 0.16 -2.43 30.33
N ASN A 109 1.45 -2.20 30.55
CA ASN A 109 2.50 -2.83 29.73
C ASN A 109 2.44 -4.37 29.72
N ASP A 110 1.96 -5.01 30.79
CA ASP A 110 1.76 -6.47 30.88
C ASP A 110 0.51 -6.97 30.16
N THR A 111 -0.38 -6.09 29.69
CA THR A 111 -1.62 -6.45 28.97
C THR A 111 -1.70 -5.90 27.55
N CYS A 112 -0.65 -5.19 27.11
CA CYS A 112 -0.52 -4.67 25.75
C CYS A 112 0.25 -5.63 24.84
N LEU A 113 -0.14 -5.70 23.57
CA LEU A 113 0.69 -6.34 22.56
C LEU A 113 1.98 -5.53 22.32
N PRO A 114 3.11 -6.20 22.05
CA PRO A 114 4.36 -5.53 21.69
C PRO A 114 4.25 -4.83 20.33
N GLU A 115 5.12 -3.85 20.11
CA GLU A 115 5.36 -3.27 18.79
C GLU A 115 6.07 -4.32 17.93
N GLY A 116 5.46 -4.75 16.81
CA GLY A 116 5.98 -5.83 15.97
C GLY A 116 5.71 -7.22 16.54
N CYS A 117 4.44 -7.55 16.77
CA CYS A 117 4.02 -8.80 17.39
C CYS A 117 4.23 -10.01 16.45
N HIS A 118 5.05 -10.97 16.89
CA HIS A 118 5.29 -12.24 16.20
C HIS A 118 4.28 -13.30 16.63
N ILE A 119 3.35 -13.64 15.74
CA ILE A 119 2.27 -14.59 15.95
C ILE A 119 2.52 -15.84 15.10
N VAL A 120 2.46 -17.01 15.73
CA VAL A 120 2.55 -18.33 15.06
C VAL A 120 1.26 -19.10 15.29
N THR A 121 0.78 -19.80 14.26
CA THR A 121 -0.30 -20.79 14.41
C THR A 121 0.09 -22.14 13.83
N TRP A 122 -0.24 -23.21 14.54
CA TRP A 122 0.09 -24.57 14.14
C TRP A 122 -0.93 -25.60 14.63
N ASN A 123 -1.53 -26.33 13.69
CA ASN A 123 -2.19 -27.60 13.99
C ASN A 123 -1.10 -28.68 14.18
N ILE A 124 -0.96 -29.25 15.38
CA ILE A 124 0.17 -30.13 15.74
C ILE A 124 -0.05 -31.61 15.41
N LEU A 125 -1.25 -31.97 14.92
CA LEU A 125 -1.73 -33.33 14.65
C LEU A 125 -1.83 -34.22 15.91
N PHE A 126 -3.05 -34.65 16.25
CA PHE A 126 -3.30 -35.57 17.38
C PHE A 126 -3.24 -37.06 16.97
N ASP A 127 -2.65 -37.91 17.81
CA ASP A 127 -2.17 -39.23 17.37
C ASP A 127 -2.70 -40.42 18.21
N PHE A 128 -4.02 -40.62 18.29
CA PHE A 128 -4.56 -41.71 19.14
C PHE A 128 -4.49 -43.11 18.54
N TYR A 129 -4.33 -43.25 17.21
CA TYR A 129 -4.48 -44.54 16.52
C TYR A 129 -3.36 -44.87 15.52
N GLN A 130 -2.48 -43.92 15.19
CA GLN A 130 -1.45 -44.05 14.14
C GLN A 130 -0.07 -43.56 14.57
N SER A 131 0.19 -43.40 15.87
CA SER A 131 1.41 -42.77 16.40
C SER A 131 2.73 -43.36 15.90
N THR A 132 2.77 -44.68 15.63
CA THR A 132 3.94 -45.37 15.06
C THR A 132 4.15 -45.12 13.58
N LEU A 133 3.09 -44.77 12.83
CA LEU A 133 3.16 -44.47 11.39
C LEU A 133 3.57 -43.02 11.14
N ILE A 134 3.31 -42.12 12.09
CA ILE A 134 3.59 -40.68 11.98
C ILE A 134 4.63 -40.19 12.98
N TYR A 135 5.33 -41.10 13.68
CA TYR A 135 6.49 -40.82 14.53
C TYR A 135 6.28 -39.64 15.50
N THR A 136 5.20 -39.73 16.29
CA THR A 136 4.71 -38.67 17.19
C THR A 136 5.80 -38.03 18.05
N SER A 137 6.63 -38.84 18.70
CA SER A 137 7.64 -38.35 19.65
C SER A 137 8.69 -37.47 18.97
N GLN A 138 9.17 -37.89 17.79
CA GLN A 138 10.13 -37.14 16.98
C GLN A 138 9.52 -35.83 16.48
N ARG A 139 8.29 -35.88 15.97
CA ARG A 139 7.56 -34.70 15.49
C ARG A 139 7.35 -33.69 16.60
N TYR A 140 6.84 -34.12 17.76
CA TYR A 140 6.58 -33.25 18.90
C TYR A 140 7.84 -32.53 19.37
N ARG A 141 8.96 -33.26 19.50
CA ARG A 141 10.25 -32.64 19.84
C ARG A 141 10.67 -31.60 18.80
N SER A 142 10.56 -31.92 17.52
CA SER A 142 10.97 -31.01 16.44
C SER A 142 10.09 -29.77 16.33
N ILE A 143 8.78 -29.88 16.58
CA ILE A 143 7.87 -28.72 16.70
C ILE A 143 8.35 -27.81 17.83
N LEU A 144 8.65 -28.36 19.02
CA LEU A 144 9.15 -27.59 20.16
C LEU A 144 10.50 -26.92 19.87
N ASP A 145 11.42 -27.60 19.18
CA ASP A 145 12.70 -27.03 18.78
C ASP A 145 12.53 -25.88 17.76
N THR A 146 11.55 -26.00 16.86
CA THR A 146 11.19 -24.95 15.91
C THR A 146 10.64 -23.73 16.64
N LEU A 147 9.67 -23.92 17.54
CA LEU A 147 9.11 -22.84 18.37
C LEU A 147 10.18 -22.18 19.24
N LYS A 148 11.10 -22.96 19.81
CA LYS A 148 12.26 -22.47 20.57
C LYS A 148 13.20 -21.62 19.73
N SER A 149 13.42 -21.96 18.46
CA SER A 149 14.28 -21.18 17.56
C SER A 149 13.66 -19.84 17.16
N LEU A 150 12.32 -19.79 17.06
CA LEU A 150 11.57 -18.62 16.63
C LEU A 150 11.25 -17.65 17.78
N LEU A 151 11.09 -18.16 19.01
CA LEU A 151 10.66 -17.43 20.21
C LEU A 151 9.52 -16.43 19.95
N PRO A 152 8.40 -16.87 19.34
CA PRO A 152 7.29 -15.98 19.01
C PRO A 152 6.64 -15.39 20.26
N ASP A 153 6.03 -14.22 20.07
CA ASP A 153 5.29 -13.50 21.10
C ASP A 153 3.96 -14.18 21.41
N ILE A 154 3.29 -14.73 20.40
CA ILE A 154 2.03 -15.48 20.53
C ILE A 154 2.08 -16.78 19.73
N ILE A 155 1.65 -17.87 20.35
CA ILE A 155 1.51 -19.19 19.72
C ILE A 155 0.06 -19.66 19.88
N CYS A 156 -0.62 -19.90 18.76
CA CYS A 156 -1.93 -20.52 18.69
C CYS A 156 -1.79 -21.97 18.23
N LEU A 157 -2.03 -22.93 19.12
CA LEU A 157 -1.94 -24.35 18.78
C LEU A 157 -3.33 -24.99 18.71
N GLN A 158 -3.53 -25.86 17.73
CA GLN A 158 -4.72 -26.69 17.57
C GLN A 158 -4.34 -28.18 17.64
N GLU A 159 -5.31 -29.04 17.97
CA GLU A 159 -5.12 -30.50 18.11
C GLU A 159 -4.16 -30.93 19.21
N VAL A 160 -4.10 -30.13 20.29
CA VAL A 160 -3.19 -30.39 21.41
C VAL A 160 -3.71 -31.51 22.31
N THR A 161 -2.86 -32.51 22.54
CA THR A 161 -3.08 -33.60 23.49
C THR A 161 -2.34 -33.34 24.81
N TYR A 162 -2.72 -34.05 25.87
CA TYR A 162 -2.05 -33.97 27.17
C TYR A 162 -0.57 -34.35 27.08
N ASN A 163 -0.21 -35.31 26.22
CA ASN A 163 1.19 -35.72 26.03
C ASN A 163 2.04 -34.58 25.46
N PHE A 164 1.53 -33.86 24.46
CA PHE A 164 2.21 -32.68 23.93
C PHE A 164 2.29 -31.57 24.98
N LEU A 165 1.19 -31.30 25.69
CA LEU A 165 1.16 -30.31 26.77
C LEU A 165 2.20 -30.63 27.85
N ASN A 166 2.33 -31.90 28.26
CA ASN A 166 3.32 -32.31 29.25
C ASN A 166 4.75 -32.10 28.76
N LEU A 167 5.06 -32.37 27.48
CA LEU A 167 6.36 -32.05 26.91
C LEU A 167 6.61 -30.54 26.91
N LEU A 168 5.63 -29.76 26.45
CA LEU A 168 5.70 -28.30 26.37
C LEU A 168 5.94 -27.64 27.76
N LEU A 169 5.23 -28.07 28.80
CA LEU A 169 5.36 -27.52 30.15
C LEU A 169 6.73 -27.81 30.80
N ASN A 170 7.44 -28.82 30.31
CA ASN A 170 8.78 -29.20 30.76
C ASN A 170 9.90 -28.51 29.96
N GLU A 171 9.58 -27.70 28.96
CA GLU A 171 10.59 -26.98 28.20
C GLU A 171 11.18 -25.81 29.00
N ILE A 172 12.50 -25.88 29.25
CA ILE A 172 13.26 -24.85 29.99
C ILE A 172 13.09 -23.47 29.37
N TRP A 173 13.13 -23.37 28.04
CA TRP A 173 13.00 -22.08 27.35
C TRP A 173 11.65 -21.42 27.63
N LEU A 174 10.60 -22.19 27.85
CA LEU A 174 9.27 -21.66 28.12
C LEU A 174 9.16 -21.20 29.58
N GLN A 175 9.79 -21.95 30.50
CA GLN A 175 9.89 -21.61 31.92
C GLN A 175 10.71 -20.34 32.14
N GLU A 176 11.86 -20.18 31.47
CA GLU A 176 12.80 -19.06 31.66
C GLU A 176 12.40 -17.76 30.93
N ASN A 177 11.63 -17.83 29.85
CA ASN A 177 11.28 -16.66 29.03
C ASN A 177 9.92 -16.02 29.36
N ASN A 178 9.43 -16.19 30.60
CA ASN A 178 8.25 -15.49 31.12
C ASN A 178 6.99 -15.69 30.24
N TYR A 179 6.66 -16.94 29.94
CA TYR A 179 5.47 -17.28 29.17
C TYR A 179 4.21 -17.41 30.03
N TYR A 180 3.07 -17.06 29.44
CA TYR A 180 1.71 -17.30 29.90
C TYR A 180 1.02 -18.30 28.98
N ILE A 181 0.20 -19.21 29.52
CA ILE A 181 -0.50 -20.23 28.72
C ILE A 181 -1.98 -20.29 29.11
N ILE A 182 -2.87 -20.13 28.14
CA ILE A 182 -4.29 -20.47 28.27
C ILE A 182 -4.47 -21.94 27.89
N ILE A 183 -4.92 -22.76 28.85
CA ILE A 183 -5.14 -24.20 28.67
C ILE A 183 -6.63 -24.50 28.68
N MET A 184 -7.14 -25.13 27.62
CA MET A 184 -8.53 -25.61 27.55
C MET A 184 -8.72 -26.92 28.30
N LYS A 185 -9.92 -27.13 28.86
CA LYS A 185 -10.29 -28.36 29.57
C LYS A 185 -10.10 -29.62 28.72
N ASN A 186 -10.44 -29.57 27.43
CA ASN A 186 -10.32 -30.73 26.53
C ASN A 186 -8.87 -31.23 26.37
N VAL A 187 -7.87 -30.36 26.51
CA VAL A 187 -6.45 -30.79 26.49
C VAL A 187 -6.14 -31.61 27.73
N ILE A 188 -6.67 -31.22 28.88
CA ILE A 188 -6.46 -31.90 30.16
C ILE A 188 -7.18 -33.25 30.18
N ASP A 189 -8.44 -33.28 29.75
CA ASP A 189 -9.27 -34.49 29.71
C ASP A 189 -8.79 -35.51 28.67
N SER A 190 -7.97 -35.10 27.69
CA SER A 190 -7.44 -35.98 26.64
C SER A 190 -6.67 -37.19 27.14
N TYR A 191 -6.03 -37.07 28.31
CA TYR A 191 -5.33 -38.17 28.98
C TYR A 191 -6.27 -39.35 29.28
N LYS A 192 -7.54 -39.07 29.58
CA LYS A 192 -8.55 -40.08 29.94
C LYS A 192 -9.49 -40.42 28.79
N GLU A 193 -9.85 -39.44 27.96
CA GLU A 193 -10.98 -39.55 27.02
C GLU A 193 -10.60 -39.58 25.54
N LYS A 194 -9.30 -39.64 25.19
CA LYS A 194 -8.82 -39.53 23.79
C LYS A 194 -9.39 -38.30 23.06
N SER A 195 -9.49 -37.18 23.77
CA SER A 195 -9.89 -35.88 23.23
C SER A 195 -8.68 -35.03 22.85
N TYR A 196 -8.88 -33.83 22.33
CA TYR A 196 -7.82 -32.86 22.08
C TYR A 196 -8.40 -31.45 22.22
N GLY A 197 -7.55 -30.44 22.35
CA GLY A 197 -7.99 -29.05 22.47
C GLY A 197 -7.03 -28.06 21.83
N GLN A 198 -7.10 -26.80 22.27
CA GLN A 198 -6.26 -25.72 21.79
C GLN A 198 -5.51 -25.09 22.96
N LEU A 199 -4.38 -24.44 22.64
CA LEU A 199 -3.62 -23.61 23.56
C LEU A 199 -3.40 -22.23 22.95
N MET A 200 -3.31 -21.20 23.80
CA MET A 200 -2.75 -19.90 23.42
C MET A 200 -1.62 -19.58 24.38
N ILE A 201 -0.41 -19.39 23.85
CA ILE A 201 0.81 -19.14 24.62
C ILE A 201 1.29 -17.72 24.31
N MET A 202 1.65 -16.92 25.32
CA MET A 202 2.10 -15.55 25.14
C MET A 202 3.37 -15.26 25.93
N LYS A 203 4.32 -14.54 25.33
CA LYS A 203 5.62 -14.22 25.93
C LYS A 203 5.60 -12.83 26.57
N ASN A 204 6.04 -12.68 27.82
CA ASN A 204 6.18 -11.39 28.52
C ASN A 204 4.90 -10.57 28.77
N PHE A 205 3.75 -10.98 28.26
CA PHE A 205 2.47 -10.31 28.48
C PHE A 205 1.34 -11.33 28.60
N ARG A 206 0.24 -10.91 29.24
CA ARG A 206 -0.97 -11.70 29.50
C ARG A 206 -2.19 -11.02 28.88
N PRO A 207 -3.33 -11.72 28.72
CA PRO A 207 -4.52 -11.09 28.18
C PRO A 207 -5.16 -10.22 29.27
N ARG A 208 -5.86 -9.16 28.86
CA ARG A 208 -6.69 -8.37 29.75
C ARG A 208 -7.86 -9.19 30.28
N SER A 209 -8.55 -9.85 29.35
CA SER A 209 -9.62 -10.80 29.61
C SER A 209 -9.62 -11.88 28.54
N PHE A 210 -10.12 -13.06 28.87
CA PHE A 210 -10.20 -14.16 27.92
C PHE A 210 -11.43 -15.03 28.19
N SER A 211 -11.99 -15.59 27.14
CA SER A 211 -13.13 -16.50 27.24
C SER A 211 -12.90 -17.73 26.39
N ILE A 212 -13.35 -18.87 26.91
CA ILE A 212 -13.43 -20.13 26.17
C ILE A 212 -14.91 -20.33 25.88
N CYS A 213 -15.28 -20.23 24.59
CA CYS A 213 -16.67 -20.24 24.14
C CYS A 213 -16.96 -21.48 23.30
N PRO A 214 -18.16 -22.09 23.42
CA PRO A 214 -18.60 -23.10 22.45
C PRO A 214 -18.74 -22.48 21.06
N LEU A 215 -18.44 -23.27 20.02
CA LEU A 215 -18.56 -22.82 18.62
C LEU A 215 -20.03 -22.67 18.15
N ASP A 216 -20.95 -23.42 18.75
CA ASP A 216 -22.39 -23.36 18.49
C ASP A 216 -23.02 -22.26 19.37
N LEU A 217 -22.84 -21.00 18.98
CA LEU A 217 -23.47 -19.84 19.62
C LEU A 217 -24.91 -19.71 19.10
N SER A 218 -25.86 -20.51 19.61
CA SER A 218 -27.30 -20.29 19.36
C SER A 218 -27.93 -19.48 20.49
N ASP A 219 -28.63 -18.40 20.14
CA ASP A 219 -29.32 -17.47 21.08
C ASP A 219 -30.54 -18.07 21.83
N ASN A 220 -30.74 -19.40 21.84
CA ASN A 220 -32.01 -20.02 22.28
C ASN A 220 -31.96 -20.89 23.55
N ASP A 221 -30.84 -20.95 24.27
CA ASP A 221 -30.72 -21.87 25.43
C ASP A 221 -30.89 -21.17 26.80
N GLU A 222 -31.61 -20.05 26.89
CA GLU A 222 -31.94 -19.41 28.19
C GLU A 222 -33.30 -19.80 28.79
N GLU A 223 -34.14 -20.62 28.13
CA GLU A 223 -35.54 -20.81 28.61
C GLU A 223 -36.01 -22.24 28.96
N THR A 224 -35.11 -23.22 29.11
CA THR A 224 -35.52 -24.56 29.62
C THR A 224 -34.62 -25.13 30.70
N ALA A 225 -34.25 -24.30 31.69
CA ALA A 225 -33.76 -24.77 32.98
C ALA A 225 -34.91 -25.07 33.96
N ALA A 226 -35.91 -25.84 33.51
CA ALA A 226 -36.89 -26.44 34.40
C ALA A 226 -37.41 -27.72 33.78
N THR A 227 -37.23 -28.82 34.50
CA THR A 227 -37.77 -30.17 34.27
C THR A 227 -37.17 -31.04 33.15
N THR A 228 -36.75 -32.23 33.62
CA THR A 228 -36.60 -33.53 32.93
C THR A 228 -35.37 -33.83 32.06
N THR A 229 -34.57 -34.77 32.59
CA THR A 229 -33.62 -35.70 31.92
C THR A 229 -32.47 -35.07 31.11
N VAL A 230 -31.30 -35.05 31.75
CA VAL A 230 -29.99 -34.69 31.18
C VAL A 230 -29.60 -35.66 30.06
N THR A 231 -30.01 -35.37 28.83
CA THR A 231 -29.28 -35.85 27.66
C THR A 231 -28.05 -34.98 27.51
N LYS A 232 -26.87 -35.49 27.90
CA LYS A 232 -25.56 -34.87 27.66
C LYS A 232 -25.40 -34.54 26.17
N HIS A 233 -25.71 -33.31 25.75
CA HIS A 233 -25.27 -32.80 24.47
C HIS A 233 -23.76 -32.60 24.56
N LYS A 234 -23.01 -33.47 23.86
CA LYS A 234 -21.56 -33.44 23.81
C LYS A 234 -21.15 -32.22 22.98
N ILE A 235 -20.87 -31.10 23.64
CA ILE A 235 -20.31 -29.89 22.99
C ILE A 235 -19.02 -30.32 22.29
N THR A 236 -18.97 -30.23 20.95
CA THR A 236 -17.93 -30.92 20.18
C THR A 236 -16.66 -30.11 19.92
N LYS A 237 -16.75 -28.77 19.88
CA LYS A 237 -15.58 -27.89 19.73
C LYS A 237 -15.83 -26.53 20.41
N GLU A 238 -14.77 -25.92 20.91
CA GLU A 238 -14.73 -24.62 21.59
C GLU A 238 -13.61 -23.75 20.98
N LEU A 239 -13.59 -22.44 21.24
CA LEU A 239 -12.55 -21.51 20.79
C LEU A 239 -12.04 -20.64 21.94
N ILE A 240 -10.81 -20.13 21.82
CA ILE A 240 -10.20 -19.21 22.79
C ILE A 240 -10.26 -17.79 22.21
N ILE A 241 -10.89 -16.86 22.93
CA ILE A 241 -10.87 -15.43 22.64
C ILE A 241 -10.04 -14.75 23.73
N ALA A 242 -8.98 -14.06 23.37
CA ALA A 242 -8.13 -13.31 24.29
C ALA A 242 -8.05 -11.84 23.86
N ARG A 243 -8.40 -10.92 24.78
CA ARG A 243 -8.38 -9.47 24.55
C ARG A 243 -7.06 -8.87 25.01
N PHE A 244 -6.45 -8.07 24.15
CA PHE A 244 -5.22 -7.34 24.45
C PHE A 244 -5.40 -5.83 24.26
N GLY A 245 -4.66 -5.07 25.06
CA GLY A 245 -4.49 -3.63 24.86
C GLY A 245 -3.51 -3.34 23.71
N LEU A 246 -3.59 -2.12 23.20
CA LEU A 246 -2.58 -1.53 22.31
C LEU A 246 -1.99 -0.29 22.98
N ASN A 247 -1.02 0.39 22.36
CA ASN A 247 -0.37 1.60 22.91
C ASN A 247 -1.34 2.79 23.17
N THR A 248 -2.64 2.66 22.88
CA THR A 248 -3.70 3.63 23.21
C THR A 248 -4.89 2.94 23.87
N LYS A 249 -6.04 3.62 24.03
CA LYS A 249 -7.29 3.02 24.56
C LYS A 249 -7.90 1.94 23.66
N ALA A 250 -7.33 1.65 22.49
CA ALA A 250 -7.82 0.60 21.62
C ALA A 250 -7.45 -0.80 22.14
N THR A 251 -8.32 -1.76 21.86
CA THR A 251 -8.10 -3.18 22.14
C THR A 251 -8.25 -4.01 20.87
N ILE A 252 -7.69 -5.21 20.87
CA ILE A 252 -7.87 -6.22 19.83
C ILE A 252 -8.11 -7.59 20.46
N ASP A 253 -9.07 -8.33 19.90
CA ASP A 253 -9.38 -9.70 20.32
C ASP A 253 -8.69 -10.70 19.37
N LEU A 254 -7.80 -11.52 19.91
CA LEU A 254 -7.18 -12.61 19.17
C LEU A 254 -7.96 -13.90 19.43
N VAL A 255 -8.37 -14.57 18.36
CA VAL A 255 -9.24 -15.75 18.40
C VAL A 255 -8.49 -16.94 17.83
N ASN A 256 -8.16 -17.91 18.69
CA ASN A 256 -7.63 -19.19 18.25
C ASN A 256 -8.79 -20.10 17.80
N LEU A 257 -8.79 -20.44 16.52
CA LEU A 257 -9.87 -21.15 15.82
C LEU A 257 -9.43 -22.53 15.34
N HIS A 258 -10.32 -23.49 15.54
CA HIS A 258 -10.26 -24.82 14.94
C HIS A 258 -11.68 -25.27 14.58
N LEU A 259 -12.09 -24.99 13.33
CA LEU A 259 -13.46 -25.23 12.87
C LEU A 259 -13.74 -26.71 12.61
N HIS A 260 -15.00 -27.06 12.35
CA HIS A 260 -15.42 -28.44 12.11
C HIS A 260 -14.72 -29.07 10.88
N SER A 261 -14.04 -30.20 11.08
CA SER A 261 -13.41 -30.95 9.99
C SER A 261 -14.46 -31.65 9.13
N ASP A 262 -14.09 -32.00 7.91
CA ASP A 262 -14.98 -32.66 6.93
C ASP A 262 -15.47 -34.05 7.39
N LEU A 263 -14.88 -34.62 8.45
CA LEU A 263 -15.32 -35.86 9.08
C LEU A 263 -16.63 -35.70 9.88
N SER A 264 -17.01 -34.47 10.20
CA SER A 264 -18.23 -34.18 10.97
C SER A 264 -19.49 -34.15 10.09
N ARG A 265 -20.63 -34.60 10.65
CA ARG A 265 -21.93 -34.51 9.95
C ARG A 265 -22.28 -33.05 9.67
N ASN A 266 -22.58 -32.74 8.41
CA ASN A 266 -22.88 -31.39 7.92
C ASN A 266 -21.78 -30.35 8.26
N ALA A 267 -20.51 -30.75 8.14
CA ALA A 267 -19.35 -29.90 8.47
C ALA A 267 -19.43 -28.50 7.86
N SER A 268 -19.69 -28.41 6.54
CA SER A 268 -19.77 -27.13 5.82
C SER A 268 -20.87 -26.22 6.36
N GLY A 269 -22.07 -26.75 6.62
CA GLY A 269 -23.17 -25.96 7.20
C GLY A 269 -22.83 -25.43 8.60
N LYS A 270 -22.20 -26.26 9.44
CA LYS A 270 -21.73 -25.85 10.77
C LYS A 270 -20.68 -24.75 10.68
N ARG A 271 -19.70 -24.88 9.77
CA ARG A 271 -18.66 -23.86 9.56
C ARG A 271 -19.25 -22.51 9.15
N CYS A 272 -20.17 -22.50 8.17
CA CYS A 272 -20.86 -21.28 7.75
C CYS A 272 -21.61 -20.61 8.92
N GLN A 273 -22.39 -21.39 9.68
CA GLN A 273 -23.15 -20.88 10.82
C GLN A 273 -22.24 -20.29 11.91
N THR A 274 -21.17 -21.00 12.28
CA THR A 274 -20.18 -20.49 13.24
C THR A 274 -19.56 -19.18 12.78
N LEU A 275 -19.10 -19.10 11.52
CA LEU A 275 -18.47 -17.90 10.98
C LEU A 275 -19.43 -16.71 10.97
N GLU A 276 -20.68 -16.91 10.54
CA GLU A 276 -21.69 -15.85 10.56
C GLU A 276 -21.96 -15.33 11.99
N ASN A 277 -22.12 -16.22 12.96
CA ASN A 277 -22.40 -15.83 14.35
C ASN A 277 -21.21 -15.08 14.94
N LEU A 278 -19.99 -15.53 14.66
CA LEU A 278 -18.78 -14.88 15.12
C LEU A 278 -18.63 -13.48 14.49
N PHE A 279 -18.82 -13.34 13.17
CA PHE A 279 -18.78 -12.03 12.50
C PHE A 279 -19.89 -11.09 12.97
N LYS A 280 -21.11 -11.59 13.22
CA LYS A 280 -22.21 -10.78 13.76
C LYS A 280 -21.88 -10.25 15.16
N LYS A 281 -21.31 -11.09 16.03
CA LYS A 281 -20.96 -10.75 17.41
C LYS A 281 -19.76 -9.79 17.49
N MET A 282 -18.77 -9.94 16.61
CA MET A 282 -17.52 -9.18 16.66
C MET A 282 -17.48 -7.95 15.74
N LYS A 283 -18.57 -7.62 15.04
CA LYS A 283 -18.62 -6.53 14.03
C LYS A 283 -18.26 -5.12 14.52
N THR A 284 -18.24 -4.89 15.83
CA THR A 284 -18.01 -3.57 16.45
C THR A 284 -16.70 -3.49 17.24
N ILE A 285 -15.82 -4.47 17.11
CA ILE A 285 -14.54 -4.53 17.81
C ILE A 285 -13.42 -4.89 16.83
N ASN A 286 -12.17 -4.56 17.17
CA ASN A 286 -11.02 -5.08 16.41
C ASN A 286 -10.82 -6.54 16.78
N TYR A 287 -10.64 -7.43 15.80
CA TYR A 287 -10.35 -8.83 16.06
C TYR A 287 -9.47 -9.46 14.99
N MET A 288 -8.82 -10.55 15.37
CA MET A 288 -8.04 -11.37 14.47
C MET A 288 -8.35 -12.85 14.71
N LEU A 289 -8.75 -13.54 13.65
CA LEU A 289 -9.03 -14.96 13.62
C LEU A 289 -7.78 -15.69 13.14
N ILE A 290 -7.33 -16.64 13.95
CA ILE A 290 -6.03 -17.30 13.81
C ILE A 290 -6.24 -18.81 13.92
N GLY A 291 -5.75 -19.57 12.95
CA GLY A 291 -5.72 -21.04 13.04
C GLY A 291 -6.41 -21.74 11.91
N ASP A 292 -6.91 -22.94 12.19
CA ASP A 292 -7.38 -23.92 11.22
C ASP A 292 -8.88 -23.78 10.94
N PHE A 293 -9.20 -23.25 9.77
CA PHE A 293 -10.57 -23.05 9.31
C PHE A 293 -11.20 -24.32 8.72
N ASN A 294 -10.43 -25.39 8.47
CA ASN A 294 -10.93 -26.64 7.91
C ASN A 294 -11.67 -26.53 6.56
N PHE A 295 -11.48 -25.45 5.78
CA PHE A 295 -11.93 -25.35 4.38
C PHE A 295 -10.91 -24.62 3.51
N GLY A 296 -10.88 -24.97 2.21
CA GLY A 296 -9.98 -24.38 1.23
C GLY A 296 -10.59 -23.23 0.44
N ASP A 297 -9.80 -22.61 -0.44
CA ASP A 297 -10.26 -21.49 -1.29
C ASP A 297 -11.31 -21.91 -2.35
N ASN A 298 -11.45 -23.21 -2.63
CA ASN A 298 -12.45 -23.74 -3.58
C ASN A 298 -13.83 -24.01 -2.94
N ASN A 299 -13.97 -23.86 -1.62
CA ASN A 299 -15.22 -24.11 -0.90
C ASN A 299 -16.17 -22.91 -0.98
N LEU A 300 -16.99 -22.86 -2.04
CA LEU A 300 -17.85 -21.71 -2.37
C LEU A 300 -18.76 -21.23 -1.22
N LYS A 301 -19.33 -22.12 -0.40
CA LYS A 301 -20.26 -21.72 0.67
C LYS A 301 -19.57 -20.89 1.74
N GLU A 302 -18.45 -21.38 2.27
CA GLU A 302 -17.65 -20.70 3.28
C GLU A 302 -16.99 -19.45 2.69
N GLN A 303 -16.48 -19.52 1.44
CA GLN A 303 -15.93 -18.34 0.76
C GLN A 303 -16.99 -17.27 0.51
N ASN A 304 -18.25 -17.61 0.24
CA ASN A 304 -19.34 -16.64 0.12
C ASN A 304 -19.62 -15.91 1.45
N ILE A 305 -19.54 -16.62 2.58
CA ILE A 305 -19.63 -15.98 3.91
C ILE A 305 -18.48 -15.01 4.09
N LEU A 306 -17.23 -15.42 3.82
CA LEU A 306 -16.08 -14.50 3.87
C LEU A 306 -16.29 -13.29 2.94
N ALA A 307 -16.71 -13.51 1.69
CA ALA A 307 -16.98 -12.48 0.68
C ALA A 307 -18.04 -11.47 1.12
N SER A 308 -19.11 -11.93 1.78
CA SER A 308 -20.16 -11.04 2.31
C SER A 308 -19.67 -10.07 3.39
N TYR A 309 -18.54 -10.37 4.03
CA TYR A 309 -17.88 -9.54 5.03
C TYR A 309 -16.50 -9.02 4.56
N GLU A 310 -16.08 -9.31 3.32
CA GLU A 310 -14.73 -9.06 2.78
C GLU A 310 -14.36 -7.57 2.75
N ASN A 311 -15.35 -6.68 2.59
CA ASN A 311 -15.13 -5.23 2.71
C ASN A 311 -14.72 -4.79 4.13
N LYS A 312 -14.71 -5.70 5.11
CA LYS A 312 -14.39 -5.45 6.51
C LYS A 312 -13.40 -6.46 7.09
N VAL A 313 -13.39 -7.70 6.59
CA VAL A 313 -12.55 -8.80 7.08
C VAL A 313 -11.56 -9.19 5.99
N HIS A 314 -10.28 -9.00 6.29
CA HIS A 314 -9.17 -9.18 5.35
C HIS A 314 -8.46 -10.52 5.57
N ASP A 315 -8.22 -11.28 4.50
CA ASP A 315 -7.40 -12.50 4.52
C ASP A 315 -5.95 -12.15 4.20
N LEU A 316 -5.11 -12.09 5.24
CA LEU A 316 -3.77 -11.51 5.14
C LEU A 316 -2.86 -12.21 4.13
N TRP A 317 -3.09 -13.50 3.87
CA TRP A 317 -2.31 -14.21 2.85
C TRP A 317 -2.65 -13.72 1.45
N LYS A 318 -3.94 -13.50 1.16
CA LYS A 318 -4.41 -12.97 -0.13
C LYS A 318 -3.99 -11.51 -0.33
N ASP A 319 -3.84 -10.75 0.76
CA ASP A 319 -3.38 -9.36 0.70
C ASP A 319 -1.89 -9.26 0.33
N VAL A 320 -1.07 -10.24 0.75
CA VAL A 320 0.39 -10.24 0.53
C VAL A 320 0.79 -10.98 -0.75
N TYR A 321 0.15 -12.09 -1.06
CA TYR A 321 0.59 -13.03 -2.10
C TYR A 321 -0.42 -13.21 -3.22
N ASN A 322 0.08 -13.32 -4.45
CA ASN A 322 -0.72 -13.83 -5.57
C ASN A 322 -0.86 -15.35 -5.44
N LEU A 323 -2.09 -15.85 -5.32
CA LEU A 323 -2.37 -17.28 -5.12
C LEU A 323 -1.91 -18.17 -6.27
N ASP A 324 -1.82 -17.65 -7.51
CA ASP A 324 -1.31 -18.43 -8.65
C ASP A 324 0.18 -18.76 -8.52
N GLN A 325 0.92 -17.85 -7.87
CA GLN A 325 2.37 -18.01 -7.65
C GLN A 325 2.67 -18.63 -6.29
N ASN A 326 1.90 -18.26 -5.26
CA ASN A 326 2.08 -18.66 -3.88
C ASN A 326 0.71 -18.99 -3.26
N PRO A 327 0.17 -20.19 -3.54
CA PRO A 327 -1.17 -20.58 -3.11
C PRO A 327 -1.33 -20.71 -1.60
N GLY A 328 -0.22 -20.87 -0.87
CA GLY A 328 -0.22 -20.97 0.60
C GLY A 328 -0.90 -22.23 1.09
N TYR A 329 -0.71 -23.37 0.42
CA TYR A 329 -1.29 -24.65 0.86
C TYR A 329 -0.66 -25.10 2.18
N THR A 330 -1.33 -24.79 3.29
CA THR A 330 -0.92 -25.25 4.62
C THR A 330 -1.18 -26.75 4.80
N TYR A 331 -2.13 -27.32 4.07
CA TYR A 331 -2.38 -28.75 3.98
C TYR A 331 -2.11 -29.24 2.56
N ASP A 332 -0.98 -29.92 2.34
CA ASP A 332 -0.53 -30.35 1.01
C ASP A 332 -0.13 -31.85 1.00
N PRO A 333 -1.09 -32.76 0.75
CA PRO A 333 -0.83 -34.20 0.65
C PRO A 333 0.17 -34.61 -0.46
N SER A 334 0.50 -33.72 -1.39
CA SER A 334 1.47 -34.01 -2.46
C SER A 334 2.93 -33.87 -2.01
N THR A 335 3.19 -33.00 -1.03
CA THR A 335 4.55 -32.75 -0.52
C THR A 335 4.74 -33.16 0.94
N ASN A 336 3.68 -33.11 1.74
CA ASN A 336 3.65 -33.43 3.16
C ASN A 336 3.25 -34.89 3.40
N ILE A 337 4.14 -35.67 4.00
CA ILE A 337 3.96 -37.11 4.24
C ILE A 337 2.87 -37.36 5.30
N CYS A 338 2.81 -36.55 6.35
CA CYS A 338 1.76 -36.66 7.37
C CYS A 338 0.39 -36.38 6.75
N ALA A 339 0.28 -35.31 5.94
CA ALA A 339 -0.95 -35.00 5.22
C ALA A 339 -1.33 -36.12 4.24
N HIS A 340 -0.36 -36.71 3.54
CA HIS A 340 -0.62 -37.84 2.65
C HIS A 340 -1.24 -39.03 3.39
N ILE A 341 -0.75 -39.33 4.60
CA ILE A 341 -1.25 -40.42 5.45
C ILE A 341 -2.63 -40.09 6.03
N THR A 342 -2.86 -38.85 6.47
CA THR A 342 -4.12 -38.44 7.13
C THR A 342 -5.24 -38.08 6.13
N SER A 343 -4.90 -37.80 4.87
CA SER A 343 -5.86 -37.32 3.87
C SER A 343 -6.75 -38.42 3.28
N GLN A 344 -8.05 -38.15 3.24
CA GLN A 344 -9.01 -38.96 2.50
C GLN A 344 -9.20 -38.52 1.04
N SER A 345 -8.99 -37.23 0.74
CA SER A 345 -9.26 -36.66 -0.58
C SER A 345 -8.02 -36.40 -1.42
N GLN A 346 -6.83 -36.34 -0.78
CA GLN A 346 -5.55 -35.99 -1.42
C GLN A 346 -5.59 -34.62 -2.15
N ILE A 347 -6.40 -33.68 -1.63
CA ILE A 347 -6.56 -32.33 -2.20
C ILE A 347 -5.77 -31.32 -1.37
N ASN A 348 -4.93 -30.55 -2.04
CA ASN A 348 -4.17 -29.44 -1.48
C ASN A 348 -5.10 -28.29 -1.09
N ARG A 349 -4.99 -27.81 0.15
CA ARG A 349 -5.88 -26.80 0.71
C ARG A 349 -5.14 -25.83 1.62
N ARG A 350 -5.57 -24.57 1.58
CA ARG A 350 -5.17 -23.55 2.55
C ARG A 350 -6.17 -23.53 3.68
N LEU A 351 -5.89 -24.32 4.71
CA LEU A 351 -6.76 -24.53 5.86
C LEU A 351 -6.50 -23.50 6.95
N ASP A 352 -5.23 -23.17 7.19
CA ASP A 352 -4.82 -22.23 8.23
C ASP A 352 -4.79 -20.81 7.68
N ARG A 353 -5.31 -19.86 8.45
CA ARG A 353 -5.46 -18.47 8.01
C ARG A 353 -5.27 -17.47 9.14
N TYR A 354 -4.89 -16.27 8.72
CA TYR A 354 -5.00 -15.05 9.50
C TYR A 354 -6.08 -14.17 8.85
N LEU A 355 -7.25 -14.07 9.49
CA LEU A 355 -8.26 -13.10 9.09
C LEU A 355 -8.30 -11.95 10.08
N ILE A 356 -8.27 -10.70 9.62
CA ILE A 356 -8.29 -9.54 10.50
C ILE A 356 -9.45 -8.61 10.16
N HIS A 357 -10.06 -8.06 11.21
CA HIS A 357 -10.98 -6.95 11.12
C HIS A 357 -10.49 -5.82 12.02
N THR A 358 -10.30 -4.64 11.45
CA THR A 358 -9.99 -3.42 12.19
C THR A 358 -11.06 -2.37 11.95
N LEU A 359 -11.38 -1.64 13.02
CA LEU A 359 -12.14 -0.41 12.95
C LEU A 359 -11.24 0.72 12.43
N ASP A 360 -11.83 1.83 11.98
CA ASP A 360 -11.09 2.94 11.34
C ASP A 360 -10.02 3.60 12.23
N ASN A 361 -10.06 3.35 13.55
CA ASN A 361 -9.09 3.86 14.51
C ASN A 361 -7.82 2.98 14.65
N LEU A 362 -7.77 1.82 13.99
CA LEU A 362 -6.66 0.89 14.04
C LEU A 362 -6.19 0.55 12.62
N SER A 363 -4.96 0.95 12.29
CA SER A 363 -4.24 0.47 11.11
C SER A 363 -3.29 -0.66 11.51
N TYR A 364 -2.92 -1.49 10.54
CA TYR A 364 -1.91 -2.52 10.72
C TYR A 364 -0.99 -2.58 9.50
N SER A 365 0.22 -3.09 9.71
CA SER A 365 1.15 -3.40 8.62
C SER A 365 1.81 -4.74 8.86
N ILE A 366 1.91 -5.54 7.79
CA ILE A 366 2.54 -6.85 7.81
C ILE A 366 4.02 -6.67 7.51
N GLU A 367 4.86 -7.05 8.47
CA GLU A 367 6.31 -7.04 8.31
C GLU A 367 6.81 -8.34 7.68
N HIS A 368 6.22 -9.46 8.07
CA HIS A 368 6.60 -10.78 7.57
C HIS A 368 5.40 -11.72 7.63
N LEU A 369 5.18 -12.52 6.60
CA LEU A 369 4.17 -13.58 6.57
C LEU A 369 4.70 -14.74 5.74
N SER A 370 4.84 -15.92 6.32
CA SER A 370 5.33 -17.11 5.61
C SER A 370 4.87 -18.42 6.25
N MET A 371 5.02 -19.51 5.51
CA MET A 371 4.84 -20.87 6.04
C MET A 371 6.13 -21.37 6.68
N ILE A 372 6.01 -22.14 7.76
CA ILE A 372 7.11 -22.80 8.46
C ILE A 372 6.80 -24.28 8.70
N GLY A 373 7.82 -25.04 9.07
CA GLY A 373 7.72 -26.49 9.26
C GLY A 373 7.55 -27.29 7.96
N ILE A 374 8.03 -26.71 6.85
CA ILE A 374 8.03 -27.34 5.52
C ILE A 374 9.12 -28.42 5.44
N GLU A 375 10.20 -28.26 6.20
CA GLU A 375 11.32 -29.19 6.23
C GLU A 375 10.91 -30.54 6.82
N LYS A 376 11.46 -31.60 6.23
CA LYS A 376 11.26 -32.96 6.72
C LYS A 376 12.37 -33.31 7.70
N ILE A 377 11.99 -34.03 8.75
CA ILE A 377 12.86 -34.46 9.83
C ILE A 377 13.20 -35.95 9.69
N PRO A 378 14.41 -36.38 10.09
CA PRO A 378 14.77 -37.79 10.11
C PRO A 378 14.00 -38.53 11.21
N ILE A 379 13.56 -39.74 10.89
CA ILE A 379 12.83 -40.62 11.82
C ILE A 379 13.76 -41.28 12.85
N ASP A 380 15.02 -41.54 12.46
CA ASP A 380 16.06 -42.13 13.30
C ASP A 380 17.30 -41.21 13.30
N LEU A 381 17.61 -40.64 14.47
CA LEU A 381 18.75 -39.74 14.67
C LEU A 381 20.09 -40.50 14.75
N LEU A 382 20.07 -41.82 14.98
CA LEU A 382 21.26 -42.64 15.17
C LEU A 382 21.69 -43.35 13.88
N ASN A 383 20.85 -43.35 12.83
CA ASN A 383 21.10 -44.06 11.58
C ASN A 383 20.63 -43.23 10.36
N ILE A 384 21.39 -42.17 10.06
CA ILE A 384 21.10 -41.19 9.00
C ILE A 384 21.09 -41.84 7.59
N ASP A 385 21.75 -42.99 7.42
CA ASP A 385 21.90 -43.68 6.14
C ASP A 385 20.58 -44.25 5.57
N ASN A 386 19.52 -44.39 6.37
CA ASN A 386 18.25 -44.97 5.92
C ASN A 386 17.30 -43.98 5.21
N ASN A 387 17.63 -42.69 5.10
CA ASN A 387 16.89 -41.66 4.34
C ASN A 387 15.36 -41.56 4.59
N GLN A 388 14.85 -42.12 5.69
CA GLN A 388 13.43 -42.03 6.05
C GLN A 388 13.15 -40.68 6.71
N LEU A 389 12.36 -39.86 6.02
CA LEU A 389 12.02 -38.49 6.41
C LEU A 389 10.52 -38.37 6.64
N ILE A 390 10.11 -37.51 7.58
CA ILE A 390 8.69 -37.18 7.85
C ILE A 390 8.51 -35.69 8.09
N ASN A 391 7.33 -35.14 7.81
CA ASN A 391 7.00 -33.76 8.14
C ASN A 391 6.63 -33.61 9.63
N GLN A 392 6.82 -32.42 10.19
CA GLN A 392 6.57 -32.15 11.60
C GLN A 392 5.08 -32.24 11.98
N SER A 393 4.17 -31.91 11.07
CA SER A 393 2.72 -32.07 11.21
C SER A 393 2.10 -32.28 9.82
N ASP A 394 0.83 -32.67 9.73
CA ASP A 394 0.09 -32.69 8.47
C ASP A 394 -0.32 -31.29 7.99
N HIS A 395 -0.19 -30.29 8.85
CA HIS A 395 -0.24 -28.88 8.49
C HIS A 395 1.16 -28.24 8.56
N TYR A 396 1.50 -27.45 7.54
CA TYR A 396 2.56 -26.46 7.65
C TYR A 396 2.06 -25.28 8.50
N ALA A 397 2.87 -24.83 9.45
CA ALA A 397 2.51 -23.70 10.30
C ALA A 397 2.57 -22.38 9.53
N LEU A 398 1.88 -21.36 10.04
CA LEU A 398 2.01 -19.99 9.58
C LEU A 398 2.69 -19.14 10.64
N GLN A 399 3.56 -18.24 10.20
CA GLN A 399 4.14 -17.18 11.03
C GLN A 399 3.81 -15.81 10.45
N LEU A 400 3.51 -14.86 11.33
CA LEU A 400 3.18 -13.48 11.02
C LEU A 400 3.92 -12.54 11.97
N ILE A 401 4.61 -11.54 11.44
CA ILE A 401 5.06 -10.38 12.20
C ILE A 401 4.19 -9.20 11.79
N ILE A 402 3.38 -8.70 12.70
CA ILE A 402 2.40 -7.64 12.45
C ILE A 402 2.58 -6.46 13.40
N ASN A 403 2.52 -5.26 12.84
CA ASN A 403 2.56 -4.01 13.58
C ASN A 403 1.16 -3.42 13.65
N PHE A 404 0.63 -3.25 14.86
CA PHE A 404 -0.61 -2.52 15.10
C PHE A 404 -0.31 -1.05 15.37
N ARG A 405 -1.02 -0.15 14.69
CA ARG A 405 -0.88 1.29 14.86
C ARG A 405 -2.23 1.91 15.08
N THR A 406 -2.40 2.49 16.25
CA THR A 406 -3.64 3.19 16.58
C THR A 406 -3.53 4.61 16.06
N ARG A 407 -4.47 5.02 15.22
CA ARG A 407 -4.54 6.39 14.71
C ARG A 407 -5.12 7.28 15.80
N SER A 408 -4.26 7.92 16.59
CA SER A 408 -4.69 8.81 17.65
C SER A 408 -5.22 10.12 17.05
N ILE A 409 -6.49 10.40 17.34
CA ILE A 409 -6.99 11.77 17.29
C ILE A 409 -6.37 12.55 18.44
N SER A 410 -6.05 13.80 18.19
CA SER A 410 -5.25 14.61 19.09
C SER A 410 -5.78 16.03 19.12
N HIS A 411 -5.90 16.62 20.30
CA HIS A 411 -6.23 18.04 20.43
C HIS A 411 -5.12 18.93 19.86
N ARG A 412 -3.93 18.37 19.64
CA ARG A 412 -2.82 19.00 18.94
C ARG A 412 -3.04 19.19 17.44
N SER A 413 -4.08 18.59 16.83
CA SER A 413 -4.35 18.74 15.41
C SER A 413 -5.81 19.09 15.11
N ALA A 414 -6.02 19.95 14.12
CA ALA A 414 -7.33 20.37 13.64
C ALA A 414 -7.37 20.42 12.11
N LEU A 415 -8.53 20.09 11.53
CA LEU A 415 -8.85 20.31 10.13
C LEU A 415 -9.77 21.52 10.01
N VAL A 416 -9.35 22.56 9.28
CA VAL A 416 -9.98 23.88 9.34
C VAL A 416 -10.07 24.57 7.97
N ILE A 417 -10.97 25.55 7.88
CA ILE A 417 -10.98 26.58 6.83
C ILE A 417 -10.32 27.84 7.40
N LEU A 418 -9.45 28.48 6.62
CA LEU A 418 -8.79 29.72 6.98
C LEU A 418 -9.25 30.86 6.03
N PRO A 419 -9.56 32.06 6.54
CA PRO A 419 -9.86 33.23 5.73
C PRO A 419 -8.60 33.77 5.02
N THR A 420 -8.79 34.49 3.90
CA THR A 420 -7.68 35.11 3.16
C THR A 420 -6.95 36.17 3.98
N LEU A 421 -5.71 36.53 3.60
CA LEU A 421 -4.92 37.52 4.32
C LEU A 421 -5.63 38.88 4.47
N ASN A 422 -6.25 39.38 3.40
CA ASN A 422 -6.99 40.64 3.41
C ASN A 422 -8.14 40.59 4.39
N THR A 423 -8.89 39.48 4.37
CA THR A 423 -10.00 39.25 5.29
C THR A 423 -9.51 39.08 6.73
N ARG A 424 -8.35 38.46 6.96
CA ARG A 424 -7.75 38.35 8.29
C ARG A 424 -7.43 39.70 8.89
N SER A 425 -6.85 40.60 8.12
CA SER A 425 -6.57 41.97 8.60
C SER A 425 -7.84 42.68 9.08
N LEU A 426 -8.96 42.44 8.41
CA LEU A 426 -10.28 42.91 8.83
C LEU A 426 -10.79 42.18 10.08
N ILE A 427 -10.71 40.84 10.14
CA ILE A 427 -11.12 40.07 11.32
C ILE A 427 -10.31 40.51 12.55
N ARG A 428 -9.02 40.78 12.37
CA ARG A 428 -8.11 41.27 13.41
C ARG A 428 -8.57 42.58 14.03
N SER A 429 -9.18 43.48 13.27
CA SER A 429 -9.68 44.73 13.86
C SER A 429 -10.78 44.50 14.88
N TYR A 430 -11.48 43.36 14.81
CA TYR A 430 -12.50 42.95 15.78
C TYR A 430 -11.95 42.07 16.91
N SER A 431 -10.94 41.24 16.64
CA SER A 431 -10.42 40.28 17.63
C SER A 431 -9.24 40.79 18.47
N LYS A 432 -8.49 41.81 18.01
CA LYS A 432 -7.20 42.23 18.62
C LYS A 432 -7.25 42.51 20.13
N GLU A 433 -8.37 43.01 20.63
CA GLU A 433 -8.55 43.35 22.05
C GLU A 433 -9.03 42.18 22.91
N TYR A 434 -9.66 41.16 22.30
CA TYR A 434 -10.44 40.13 22.98
C TYR A 434 -9.95 38.69 22.74
N TYR A 435 -9.18 38.47 21.67
CA TYR A 435 -8.68 37.16 21.27
C TYR A 435 -7.39 37.32 20.44
N PRO A 436 -6.19 37.08 21.01
CA PRO A 436 -4.92 37.20 20.31
C PRO A 436 -4.77 36.05 19.29
N SER A 437 -5.47 36.14 18.17
CA SER A 437 -5.56 35.07 17.16
C SER A 437 -4.52 35.21 16.04
N ASP A 438 -4.30 36.41 15.52
CA ASP A 438 -3.50 36.53 14.29
C ASP A 438 -1.97 36.61 14.51
N ASP A 439 -1.50 36.88 15.73
CA ASP A 439 -0.09 36.77 16.15
C ASP A 439 0.11 35.78 17.33
N GLY A 440 -0.94 35.01 17.69
CA GLY A 440 -0.96 34.18 18.91
C GLY A 440 -1.10 32.67 18.66
N LEU A 441 -1.79 31.98 19.58
CA LEU A 441 -1.82 30.52 19.69
C LEU A 441 -2.62 29.83 18.57
N TRP A 442 -3.68 30.48 18.08
CA TRP A 442 -4.62 29.94 17.10
C TRP A 442 -4.98 30.97 16.03
N PRO A 443 -4.69 30.73 14.74
CA PRO A 443 -5.06 31.65 13.68
C PRO A 443 -6.59 31.74 13.54
N SER A 444 -7.16 32.85 13.04
CA SER A 444 -8.61 32.89 12.75
C SER A 444 -9.00 31.78 11.77
N HIS A 445 -10.00 30.98 12.13
CA HIS A 445 -10.36 29.75 11.43
C HIS A 445 -11.83 29.35 11.67
N ILE A 446 -12.34 28.43 10.83
CA ILE A 446 -13.58 27.69 11.03
C ILE A 446 -13.23 26.21 11.16
N ASN A 447 -13.62 25.58 12.27
CA ASN A 447 -13.32 24.17 12.52
C ASN A 447 -14.21 23.25 11.67
N LEU A 448 -13.60 22.36 10.87
CA LEU A 448 -14.31 21.26 10.21
C LEU A 448 -14.27 20.00 11.08
N LEU A 449 -13.09 19.61 11.53
CA LEU A 449 -12.88 18.50 12.47
C LEU A 449 -11.84 18.90 13.52
N TRP A 450 -12.21 18.87 14.79
CA TRP A 450 -11.29 19.02 15.92
C TRP A 450 -11.83 18.25 17.14
N PRO A 451 -11.05 17.31 17.72
CA PRO A 451 -9.68 16.92 17.37
C PRO A 451 -9.56 16.19 16.02
N PHE A 452 -8.41 16.32 15.36
CA PHE A 452 -8.04 15.62 14.13
C PHE A 452 -6.84 14.68 14.38
N PHE A 453 -6.44 13.89 13.39
CA PHE A 453 -5.33 12.93 13.55
C PHE A 453 -3.99 13.61 13.82
N ASP A 454 -3.20 12.99 14.69
CA ASP A 454 -1.81 13.38 14.88
C ASP A 454 -0.95 12.87 13.73
N LEU A 455 -0.36 13.79 12.96
CA LEU A 455 0.45 13.46 11.76
C LEU A 455 1.96 13.62 12.00
N ILE A 456 2.38 14.00 13.21
CA ILE A 456 3.80 14.25 13.52
C ILE A 456 4.58 12.93 13.62
N ASP A 457 3.96 11.89 14.17
CA ASP A 457 4.69 10.70 14.66
C ASP A 457 4.76 9.53 13.64
N CYS A 458 3.99 9.54 12.54
CA CYS A 458 3.87 8.38 11.63
C CYS A 458 3.64 8.75 10.14
N GLN A 459 4.72 8.79 9.34
CA GLN A 459 4.67 9.07 7.89
C GLN A 459 3.70 8.18 7.10
N ASN A 460 3.55 6.89 7.45
CA ASN A 460 2.67 5.97 6.72
C ASN A 460 1.18 6.28 6.96
N ASP A 461 0.80 6.56 8.22
CA ASP A 461 -0.59 6.94 8.53
C ASP A 461 -0.94 8.31 7.96
N GLN A 462 0.05 9.21 7.90
CA GLN A 462 -0.08 10.50 7.26
C GLN A 462 -0.45 10.37 5.77
N GLU A 463 0.21 9.48 5.00
CA GLU A 463 -0.14 9.25 3.60
C GLU A 463 -1.58 8.73 3.47
N ASP A 464 -1.96 7.73 4.27
CA ASP A 464 -3.29 7.14 4.20
C ASP A 464 -4.42 8.14 4.52
N ILE A 465 -4.21 8.98 5.54
CA ILE A 465 -5.18 9.99 5.96
C ILE A 465 -5.26 11.10 4.91
N LEU A 466 -4.11 11.68 4.53
CA LEU A 466 -4.06 12.80 3.61
C LEU A 466 -4.52 12.41 2.20
N LEU A 467 -4.22 11.20 1.73
CA LEU A 467 -4.65 10.73 0.40
C LEU A 467 -6.17 10.57 0.34
N ARG A 468 -6.78 9.95 1.35
CA ARG A 468 -8.25 9.83 1.44
C ARG A 468 -8.91 11.20 1.46
N LEU A 469 -8.37 12.10 2.27
CA LEU A 469 -8.84 13.49 2.34
C LEU A 469 -8.67 14.19 0.98
N ARG A 470 -7.51 14.05 0.33
CA ARG A 470 -7.22 14.64 -0.98
C ARG A 470 -8.23 14.21 -2.04
N LEU A 471 -8.55 12.92 -2.11
CA LEU A 471 -9.48 12.34 -3.08
C LEU A 471 -10.92 12.86 -2.90
N LEU A 472 -11.33 13.15 -1.65
CA LEU A 472 -12.60 13.81 -1.38
C LEU A 472 -12.56 15.27 -1.82
N LEU A 473 -11.54 16.02 -1.40
CA LEU A 473 -11.41 17.45 -1.67
C LEU A 473 -11.23 17.76 -3.16
N SER A 474 -10.63 16.87 -3.95
CA SER A 474 -10.49 17.04 -5.40
C SER A 474 -11.83 17.04 -6.14
N GLN A 475 -12.88 16.52 -5.52
CA GLN A 475 -14.24 16.48 -6.06
C GLN A 475 -15.09 17.69 -5.62
N GLN A 476 -14.58 18.48 -4.68
CA GLN A 476 -15.29 19.66 -4.16
C GLN A 476 -14.83 20.91 -4.93
N PRO A 477 -15.74 21.70 -5.54
CA PRO A 477 -15.36 22.96 -6.15
C PRO A 477 -14.89 23.97 -5.09
N SER A 478 -14.08 24.95 -5.51
CA SER A 478 -13.85 26.14 -4.68
C SER A 478 -15.15 26.90 -4.49
N PHE A 479 -15.33 27.51 -3.32
CA PHE A 479 -16.54 28.26 -2.96
C PHE A 479 -16.17 29.51 -2.18
N SER A 480 -17.12 30.41 -1.92
CA SER A 480 -16.90 31.58 -1.08
C SER A 480 -17.68 31.49 0.22
N ILE A 481 -17.14 32.09 1.28
CA ILE A 481 -17.82 32.26 2.56
C ILE A 481 -18.17 33.73 2.75
N LYS A 482 -19.45 34.01 2.99
CA LYS A 482 -19.97 35.34 3.33
C LYS A 482 -20.28 35.46 4.82
N ILE A 483 -19.65 36.43 5.48
CA ILE A 483 -19.88 36.81 6.87
C ILE A 483 -20.82 38.03 6.88
N ASN A 484 -21.93 37.94 7.61
CA ASN A 484 -22.96 38.97 7.64
C ASN A 484 -23.38 39.41 9.04
N GLU A 485 -23.00 38.68 10.09
CA GLU A 485 -23.34 39.05 11.46
C GLU A 485 -22.30 38.58 12.49
N ILE A 486 -22.33 39.20 13.66
CA ILE A 486 -21.61 38.74 14.87
C ILE A 486 -22.69 38.22 15.83
N ASP A 487 -22.45 37.04 16.39
CA ASP A 487 -23.36 36.36 17.30
C ASP A 487 -22.57 35.82 18.51
N SER A 488 -23.25 35.25 19.51
CA SER A 488 -22.58 34.75 20.71
C SER A 488 -23.19 33.47 21.29
N PHE A 489 -22.32 32.64 21.85
CA PHE A 489 -22.69 31.49 22.67
C PHE A 489 -22.63 31.89 24.14
N ILE A 490 -23.80 32.08 24.74
CA ILE A 490 -23.94 32.51 26.14
C ILE A 490 -23.35 31.48 27.10
N GLU A 491 -23.57 30.19 26.85
CA GLU A 491 -23.11 29.10 27.73
C GLU A 491 -21.59 29.04 27.91
N ASN A 492 -20.83 29.48 26.90
CA ASN A 492 -19.37 29.39 26.88
C ASN A 492 -18.67 30.75 26.86
N ASN A 493 -19.44 31.85 26.98
CA ASN A 493 -18.93 33.23 26.85
C ASN A 493 -18.08 33.45 25.58
N ILE A 494 -18.55 32.94 24.43
CA ILE A 494 -17.85 33.05 23.14
C ILE A 494 -18.59 34.04 22.25
N ILE A 495 -17.86 34.99 21.67
CA ILE A 495 -18.33 35.85 20.58
C ILE A 495 -17.70 35.37 19.27
N TYR A 496 -18.51 35.24 18.23
CA TYR A 496 -18.08 34.69 16.96
C TYR A 496 -18.71 35.42 15.76
N MET A 497 -18.01 35.37 14.62
CA MET A 497 -18.55 35.78 13.34
C MET A 497 -19.38 34.65 12.74
N LYS A 498 -20.60 34.97 12.34
CA LYS A 498 -21.57 34.04 11.77
C LYS A 498 -21.69 34.26 10.27
N MET A 499 -21.79 33.15 9.56
CA MET A 499 -21.92 33.12 8.12
C MET A 499 -23.40 33.18 7.72
N ASN A 500 -23.67 33.63 6.50
CA ASN A 500 -25.02 33.53 5.96
C ASN A 500 -25.47 32.05 5.81
N ASP A 501 -26.78 31.84 5.62
CA ASP A 501 -27.37 30.49 5.54
C ASP A 501 -26.79 29.64 4.41
N GLU A 502 -26.50 30.26 3.27
CA GLU A 502 -25.93 29.58 2.11
C GLU A 502 -24.52 29.03 2.41
N SER A 503 -23.61 29.88 2.91
CA SER A 503 -22.26 29.46 3.30
C SER A 503 -22.31 28.40 4.40
N THR A 504 -23.21 28.58 5.38
CA THR A 504 -23.42 27.62 6.47
C THR A 504 -23.83 26.25 5.95
N LYS A 505 -24.74 26.19 4.97
CA LYS A 505 -25.18 24.95 4.34
C LYS A 505 -24.03 24.22 3.63
N TYR A 506 -23.20 24.93 2.87
CA TYR A 506 -22.04 24.35 2.19
C TYR A 506 -21.03 23.76 3.17
N VAL A 507 -20.65 24.51 4.21
CA VAL A 507 -19.68 24.05 5.22
C VAL A 507 -20.20 22.82 5.97
N LYS A 508 -21.51 22.78 6.30
CA LYS A 508 -22.14 21.60 6.90
C LYS A 508 -22.09 20.38 5.99
N GLN A 509 -22.42 20.54 4.71
CA GLN A 509 -22.35 19.42 3.74
C GLN A 509 -20.94 18.86 3.60
N LEU A 510 -19.93 19.73 3.54
CA LEU A 510 -18.53 19.31 3.51
C LEU A 510 -18.15 18.55 4.80
N GLN A 511 -18.56 19.08 5.95
CA GLN A 511 -18.29 18.46 7.25
C GLN A 511 -18.98 17.10 7.42
N GLU A 512 -20.20 16.91 6.91
CA GLU A 512 -20.89 15.62 6.90
C GLU A 512 -20.13 14.56 6.06
N GLN A 513 -19.59 14.96 4.91
CA GLN A 513 -18.76 14.08 4.09
C GLN A 513 -17.45 13.72 4.81
N LEU A 514 -16.85 14.69 5.50
CA LEU A 514 -15.65 14.48 6.31
C LEU A 514 -15.90 13.56 7.51
N ILE A 515 -17.04 13.66 8.19
CA ILE A 515 -17.42 12.72 9.27
C ILE A 515 -17.63 11.32 8.70
N LYS A 516 -18.27 11.18 7.53
CA LYS A 516 -18.42 9.86 6.90
C LYS A 516 -17.07 9.23 6.58
N LEU A 517 -16.08 10.05 6.21
CA LEU A 517 -14.73 9.60 5.93
C LEU A 517 -13.90 9.33 7.21
N PHE A 518 -14.11 10.13 8.25
CA PHE A 518 -13.39 10.08 9.52
C PHE A 518 -14.34 10.12 10.73
N PRO A 519 -15.15 9.06 10.95
CA PRO A 519 -16.15 9.02 12.01
C PRO A 519 -15.57 9.16 13.43
N GLN A 520 -14.30 8.80 13.61
CA GLN A 520 -13.57 8.90 14.87
C GLN A 520 -13.29 10.36 15.30
N CYS A 521 -13.35 11.33 14.39
CA CYS A 521 -13.13 12.74 14.70
C CYS A 521 -14.37 13.43 15.31
N LEU A 522 -15.47 12.71 15.53
CA LEU A 522 -16.70 13.24 16.12
C LEU A 522 -16.66 13.19 17.66
N ARG A 523 -16.68 14.37 18.30
CA ARG A 523 -16.48 14.54 19.75
C ARG A 523 -17.62 13.97 20.62
N ASP A 524 -18.87 14.07 20.17
CA ASP A 524 -20.05 13.63 20.92
C ASP A 524 -21.18 13.15 19.99
N LYS A 525 -21.62 11.90 20.14
CA LYS A 525 -22.80 11.38 19.40
C LYS A 525 -24.13 12.00 19.86
N ARG A 526 -24.12 12.79 20.94
CA ARG A 526 -25.31 13.35 21.61
C ARG A 526 -25.57 14.83 21.32
N SER A 527 -24.57 15.58 20.84
CA SER A 527 -24.75 16.97 20.39
C SER A 527 -25.12 16.95 18.91
N SER A 528 -26.41 17.10 18.61
CA SER A 528 -26.97 16.87 17.27
C SER A 528 -26.75 18.02 16.29
N TYR A 529 -26.02 19.09 16.65
CA TYR A 529 -25.95 20.30 15.82
C TYR A 529 -24.53 20.89 15.73
N TYR A 530 -23.83 20.57 14.64
CA TYR A 530 -22.62 21.28 14.23
C TYR A 530 -22.99 22.72 13.81
N ASN A 531 -22.41 23.71 14.46
CA ASN A 531 -22.57 25.12 14.12
C ASN A 531 -21.21 25.68 13.63
N PRO A 532 -20.99 25.85 12.32
CA PRO A 532 -19.73 26.38 11.83
C PRO A 532 -19.63 27.88 12.14
N HIS A 533 -18.57 28.28 12.82
CA HIS A 533 -18.35 29.65 13.28
C HIS A 533 -16.87 29.99 13.32
N MET A 534 -16.57 31.29 13.38
CA MET A 534 -15.21 31.80 13.56
C MET A 534 -15.15 32.64 14.83
N THR A 535 -14.45 32.15 15.84
CA THR A 535 -14.32 32.81 17.15
C THR A 535 -13.51 34.10 17.05
N ILE A 536 -14.03 35.17 17.65
CA ILE A 536 -13.34 36.47 17.75
C ILE A 536 -13.08 36.91 19.20
N GLY A 537 -13.71 36.25 20.18
CA GLY A 537 -13.56 36.54 21.61
C GLY A 537 -13.98 35.34 22.46
N GLN A 538 -13.18 35.02 23.49
CA GLN A 538 -13.54 34.07 24.54
C GLN A 538 -13.22 34.69 25.89
N PHE A 539 -14.20 34.71 26.80
CA PHE A 539 -14.12 35.52 28.01
C PHE A 539 -14.34 34.68 29.27
N ASP A 540 -13.45 34.84 30.25
CA ASP A 540 -13.59 34.18 31.55
C ASP A 540 -14.59 34.90 32.48
N ASN A 541 -14.95 36.16 32.17
CA ASN A 541 -15.84 37.00 32.97
C ASN A 541 -17.06 37.45 32.14
N GLU A 542 -18.25 37.21 32.70
CA GLU A 542 -19.55 37.57 32.12
C GLU A 542 -19.72 39.09 31.91
N GLU A 543 -19.16 39.94 32.78
CA GLU A 543 -19.22 41.40 32.61
C GLU A 543 -18.49 41.85 31.34
N LYS A 544 -17.26 41.37 31.13
CA LYS A 544 -16.47 41.66 29.92
C LYS A 544 -17.12 41.09 28.67
N PHE A 545 -17.73 39.91 28.78
CA PHE A 545 -18.49 39.31 27.68
C PHE A 545 -19.67 40.20 27.28
N ASN A 546 -20.47 40.67 28.24
CA ASN A 546 -21.65 41.51 27.97
C ASN A 546 -21.27 42.90 27.43
N GLU A 547 -20.17 43.49 27.92
CA GLU A 547 -19.61 44.73 27.39
C GLU A 547 -19.17 44.56 25.93
N ALA A 548 -18.37 43.54 25.64
CA ALA A 548 -17.90 43.25 24.28
C ALA A 548 -19.04 42.88 23.33
N LYS A 549 -20.04 42.13 23.80
CA LYS A 549 -21.24 41.78 23.01
C LYS A 549 -22.05 43.02 22.60
N SER A 550 -22.06 44.06 23.43
CA SER A 550 -22.81 45.29 23.16
C SER A 550 -22.05 46.25 22.24
N SER A 551 -20.71 46.18 22.23
CA SER A 551 -19.84 47.06 21.43
C SER A 551 -19.49 46.50 20.04
N LEU A 552 -19.36 45.17 19.92
CA LEU A 552 -18.95 44.51 18.67
C LEU A 552 -20.13 44.36 17.70
N ILE A 553 -20.22 45.26 16.72
CA ILE A 553 -21.19 45.21 15.63
C ILE A 553 -20.45 45.07 14.31
N LEU A 554 -20.90 44.15 13.45
CA LEU A 554 -20.38 44.04 12.10
C LEU A 554 -20.91 45.20 11.26
N HIS A 555 -20.00 46.09 10.82
CA HIS A 555 -20.39 47.30 10.09
C HIS A 555 -20.72 47.02 8.62
N GLU A 556 -20.02 46.06 8.00
CA GLU A 556 -20.21 45.69 6.61
C GLU A 556 -20.01 44.17 6.44
N SER A 557 -20.89 43.53 5.66
CA SER A 557 -20.72 42.13 5.31
C SER A 557 -19.54 41.97 4.35
N PHE A 558 -18.73 40.94 4.55
CA PHE A 558 -17.60 40.65 3.67
C PHE A 558 -17.62 39.18 3.22
N GLU A 559 -16.92 38.92 2.13
CA GLU A 559 -16.83 37.60 1.52
C GLU A 559 -15.37 37.25 1.23
N PHE A 560 -15.03 35.97 1.36
CA PHE A 560 -13.72 35.48 1.00
C PHE A 560 -13.79 34.09 0.33
N PRO A 561 -12.91 33.82 -0.64
CA PRO A 561 -12.84 32.53 -1.31
C PRO A 561 -12.19 31.46 -0.42
N VAL A 562 -12.68 30.23 -0.55
CA VAL A 562 -12.14 29.00 0.03
C VAL A 562 -11.64 28.12 -1.10
N GLU A 563 -10.32 28.05 -1.21
CA GLU A 563 -9.62 27.24 -2.21
C GLU A 563 -8.85 26.08 -1.61
N TYR A 564 -8.60 26.15 -0.29
CA TYR A 564 -7.81 25.18 0.43
C TYR A 564 -8.45 24.85 1.78
N ILE A 565 -8.31 23.59 2.17
CA ILE A 565 -8.53 23.12 3.54
C ILE A 565 -7.17 22.93 4.20
N TYR A 566 -7.05 23.30 5.47
CA TYR A 566 -5.77 23.32 6.18
C TYR A 566 -5.75 22.32 7.31
N VAL A 567 -4.60 21.65 7.47
CA VAL A 567 -4.29 20.88 8.68
C VAL A 567 -3.39 21.73 9.56
N LEU A 568 -3.90 22.05 10.75
CA LEU A 568 -3.14 22.73 11.80
C LEU A 568 -2.58 21.70 12.78
N GLN A 569 -1.34 21.90 13.24
CA GLN A 569 -0.71 21.09 14.28
C GLN A 569 0.14 21.91 15.25
N ARG A 570 0.19 21.47 16.52
CA ARG A 570 1.13 21.97 17.54
C ARG A 570 1.97 20.82 18.12
N PRO A 571 3.23 21.08 18.54
CA PRO A 571 4.12 20.02 19.03
C PRO A 571 3.68 19.42 20.38
N HIS A 572 3.08 20.22 21.26
CA HIS A 572 2.67 19.80 22.60
C HIS A 572 1.19 20.06 22.83
N ASP A 573 0.53 19.23 23.63
CA ASP A 573 -0.86 19.43 24.00
C ASP A 573 -0.95 20.38 25.21
N ASN A 574 -0.54 21.63 25.00
CA ASN A 574 -0.64 22.68 26.00
C ASN A 574 -1.22 23.95 25.39
N ASP A 575 -1.93 24.72 26.21
CA ASP A 575 -2.64 25.92 25.74
C ASP A 575 -1.70 27.10 25.47
N THR A 576 -0.38 26.89 25.54
CA THR A 576 0.65 27.91 25.35
C THR A 576 1.52 27.69 24.10
N THR A 577 1.39 26.55 23.41
CA THR A 577 2.07 26.36 22.11
C THR A 577 1.15 26.70 20.94
N PRO A 578 1.63 27.53 19.99
CA PRO A 578 0.84 27.92 18.85
C PRO A 578 0.69 26.78 17.85
N PHE A 579 -0.44 26.78 17.15
CA PHE A 579 -0.64 25.91 16.01
C PHE A 579 0.06 26.45 14.76
N HIS A 580 0.52 25.52 13.94
CA HIS A 580 1.17 25.79 12.67
C HIS A 580 0.44 25.09 11.54
N ILE A 581 0.38 25.74 10.39
CA ILE A 581 -0.11 25.14 9.15
C ILE A 581 0.92 24.09 8.71
N THR A 582 0.48 22.84 8.72
CA THR A 582 1.33 21.70 8.35
C THR A 582 1.03 21.23 6.92
N TYR A 583 -0.25 21.27 6.53
CA TYR A 583 -0.70 20.94 5.18
C TYR A 583 -1.70 21.96 4.66
N GLN A 584 -1.53 22.33 3.39
CA GLN A 584 -2.48 23.11 2.60
C GLN A 584 -3.04 22.21 1.48
N LEU A 585 -4.31 21.82 1.61
CA LEU A 585 -4.94 20.83 0.73
C LEU A 585 -5.92 21.53 -0.23
N PRO A 586 -5.64 21.52 -1.54
CA PRO A 586 -6.45 22.22 -2.55
C PRO A 586 -7.82 21.59 -2.76
N LEU A 587 -8.85 22.42 -2.90
CA LEU A 587 -10.16 22.05 -3.42
C LEU A 587 -10.09 21.93 -4.94
N GLY A 588 -10.90 21.01 -5.48
CA GLY A 588 -11.14 20.89 -6.91
C GLY A 588 -10.15 20.03 -7.69
N PRO A 589 -10.51 19.75 -8.96
CA PRO A 589 -9.80 18.78 -9.81
C PRO A 589 -8.54 19.34 -10.44
N ILE A 590 -8.20 20.62 -10.24
CA ILE A 590 -7.02 21.29 -10.80
C ILE A 590 -6.31 22.06 -9.68
N LEU A 591 -4.97 21.97 -9.58
CA LEU A 591 -4.22 22.93 -8.76
C LEU A 591 -4.26 24.26 -9.50
N GLN A 592 -4.78 25.31 -8.87
CA GLN A 592 -4.79 26.62 -9.50
C GLN A 592 -3.36 27.02 -9.87
N SER A 593 -3.20 27.61 -11.06
CA SER A 593 -1.92 28.17 -11.47
C SER A 593 -1.53 29.29 -10.52
N ILE A 594 -0.23 29.40 -10.20
CA ILE A 594 0.33 30.43 -9.29
C ILE A 594 -0.19 31.84 -9.62
N ASN A 595 -0.44 32.15 -10.90
CA ASN A 595 -0.34 33.52 -11.37
C ASN A 595 -1.64 34.36 -11.42
N PHE A 596 -2.83 33.86 -11.03
CA PHE A 596 -4.04 34.52 -11.56
C PHE A 596 -5.07 35.19 -10.65
N LYS A 597 -5.20 34.92 -9.35
CA LYS A 597 -6.20 35.68 -8.56
C LYS A 597 -5.88 36.02 -7.11
N GLN A 598 -4.88 35.41 -6.45
CA GLN A 598 -4.85 35.45 -4.97
C GLN A 598 -3.51 35.71 -4.31
N ILE A 599 -2.46 36.00 -5.05
CA ILE A 599 -1.17 36.33 -4.44
C ILE A 599 -1.02 37.85 -4.35
N ASN A 600 -1.85 38.48 -3.52
CA ASN A 600 -1.84 39.94 -3.35
C ASN A 600 -0.71 40.48 -2.45
N SER A 601 0.28 39.65 -2.09
CA SER A 601 1.48 40.16 -1.39
C SER A 601 2.73 39.26 -1.47
N VAL A 602 2.93 38.49 -2.56
CA VAL A 602 4.28 37.95 -2.82
C VAL A 602 5.18 39.12 -3.16
N HIS A 603 6.34 39.16 -2.52
CA HIS A 603 7.35 40.21 -2.68
C HIS A 603 7.43 40.64 -4.15
N ILE A 604 7.10 41.91 -4.44
CA ILE A 604 7.01 42.46 -5.80
C ILE A 604 8.20 41.99 -6.67
N LYS A 605 9.41 41.96 -6.09
CA LYS A 605 10.65 41.47 -6.71
C LYS A 605 10.63 40.01 -7.19
N LEU A 606 10.06 39.07 -6.43
CA LEU A 606 10.02 37.66 -6.82
C LEU A 606 9.04 37.46 -7.99
N GLN A 607 7.89 38.12 -7.91
CA GLN A 607 6.90 38.12 -8.98
C GLN A 607 7.45 38.78 -10.24
N GLU A 608 8.07 39.96 -10.11
CA GLU A 608 8.78 40.65 -11.18
C GLU A 608 9.86 39.75 -11.81
N PHE A 609 10.62 38.99 -11.01
CA PHE A 609 11.61 38.06 -11.54
C PHE A 609 10.99 36.95 -12.39
N PHE A 610 9.96 36.25 -11.91
CA PHE A 610 9.30 35.21 -12.69
C PHE A 610 8.59 35.76 -13.93
N GLN A 611 8.04 36.99 -13.86
CA GLN A 611 7.44 37.67 -15.00
C GLN A 611 8.50 38.09 -16.04
N THR A 612 9.61 38.71 -15.59
CA THR A 612 10.71 39.16 -16.45
C THR A 612 11.36 37.99 -17.18
N MET A 613 11.53 36.85 -16.48
CA MET A 613 12.07 35.62 -17.06
C MET A 613 11.02 34.79 -17.83
N ASN A 614 9.78 35.29 -17.97
CA ASN A 614 8.66 34.65 -18.67
C ASN A 614 8.39 33.19 -18.22
N LEU A 615 8.48 32.96 -16.91
CA LEU A 615 8.36 31.62 -16.30
C LEU A 615 6.90 31.19 -16.09
N TYR A 616 6.00 32.15 -15.91
CA TYR A 616 4.58 31.87 -15.72
C TYR A 616 3.87 31.60 -17.05
N GLU A 617 2.86 30.75 -17.01
CA GLU A 617 1.91 30.63 -18.11
C GLU A 617 1.14 31.96 -18.28
N THR A 618 0.80 32.33 -19.51
CA THR A 618 0.00 33.53 -19.77
C THR A 618 -1.47 33.32 -19.39
N ASN A 619 -2.11 34.40 -18.93
CA ASN A 619 -3.52 34.42 -18.52
C ASN A 619 -4.44 33.81 -19.59
N GLN A 620 -4.16 34.17 -20.83
CA GLN A 620 -4.91 33.74 -21.99
C GLN A 620 -4.71 32.25 -22.30
N SER A 621 -3.49 31.72 -22.13
CA SER A 621 -3.21 30.30 -22.34
C SER A 621 -3.92 29.43 -21.30
N TYR A 622 -3.81 29.79 -20.03
CA TYR A 622 -4.46 29.07 -18.94
C TYR A 622 -5.99 29.07 -19.09
N LYS A 623 -6.58 30.24 -19.35
CA LYS A 623 -8.03 30.36 -19.53
C LYS A 623 -8.54 29.51 -20.69
N ARG A 624 -7.81 29.48 -21.81
CA ARG A 624 -8.15 28.61 -22.96
C ARG A 624 -8.16 27.14 -22.58
N LYS A 625 -7.17 26.66 -21.82
CA LYS A 625 -7.12 25.26 -21.36
C LYS A 625 -8.23 24.94 -20.38
N GLN A 626 -8.55 25.86 -19.48
CA GLN A 626 -9.67 25.70 -18.55
C GLN A 626 -11.01 25.62 -19.30
N GLU A 627 -11.29 26.56 -20.20
CA GLU A 627 -12.49 26.55 -21.05
C GLU A 627 -12.59 25.26 -21.88
N LYS A 628 -11.45 24.79 -22.42
CA LYS A 628 -11.38 23.52 -23.17
C LYS A 628 -11.66 22.31 -22.26
N PHE A 629 -11.09 22.26 -21.07
CA PHE A 629 -11.33 21.20 -20.08
C PHE A 629 -12.82 21.13 -19.71
N GLU A 630 -13.43 22.28 -19.42
CA GLU A 630 -14.87 22.38 -19.10
C GLU A 630 -15.75 21.95 -20.29
N LYS A 631 -15.43 22.39 -21.51
CA LYS A 631 -16.12 21.97 -22.74
C LYS A 631 -16.04 20.46 -22.95
N LEU A 632 -14.86 19.87 -22.82
CA LEU A 632 -14.65 18.43 -22.96
C LEU A 632 -15.35 17.65 -21.85
N SER A 633 -15.21 18.06 -20.59
CA SER A 633 -15.90 17.43 -19.45
C SER A 633 -17.41 17.39 -19.68
N SER A 634 -18.01 18.52 -20.10
CA SER A 634 -19.44 18.59 -20.42
C SER A 634 -19.82 17.66 -21.57
N CYS A 635 -19.04 17.66 -22.67
CA CYS A 635 -19.29 16.80 -23.83
C CYS A 635 -19.24 15.30 -23.48
N PHE A 636 -18.21 14.86 -22.75
CA PHE A 636 -18.07 13.46 -22.34
C PHE A 636 -19.13 13.05 -21.31
N GLN A 637 -19.51 13.93 -20.38
CA GLN A 637 -20.58 13.65 -19.42
C GLN A 637 -21.96 13.59 -20.08
N GLN A 638 -22.22 14.39 -21.12
CA GLN A 638 -23.45 14.32 -21.90
C GLN A 638 -23.53 13.05 -22.74
N MET A 639 -22.42 12.66 -23.38
CA MET A 639 -22.33 11.44 -24.19
C MET A 639 -22.52 10.17 -23.35
N PHE A 640 -22.13 10.20 -22.08
CA PHE A 640 -22.21 9.09 -21.14
C PHE A 640 -23.01 9.48 -19.88
N ASN A 641 -24.24 9.96 -20.10
CA ASN A 641 -25.10 10.47 -19.04
C ASN A 641 -25.86 9.34 -18.29
N LYS A 642 -26.54 9.71 -17.19
CA LYS A 642 -27.31 8.76 -16.37
C LYS A 642 -28.50 8.11 -17.08
N ASP A 643 -28.98 8.70 -18.17
CA ASP A 643 -30.11 8.17 -18.95
C ASP A 643 -29.66 7.10 -19.97
N THR A 644 -28.35 7.04 -20.26
CA THR A 644 -27.74 6.09 -21.19
C THR A 644 -26.93 4.99 -20.48
N LEU A 645 -26.30 5.30 -19.35
CA LEU A 645 -25.47 4.38 -18.55
C LEU A 645 -25.98 4.27 -17.11
N HIS A 646 -26.64 3.17 -16.75
CA HIS A 646 -27.05 2.92 -15.37
C HIS A 646 -26.09 2.01 -14.61
N CYS A 647 -25.27 1.22 -15.30
CA CYS A 647 -24.30 0.33 -14.67
C CYS A 647 -22.92 0.96 -14.44
N PHE A 648 -22.71 2.23 -14.81
CA PHE A 648 -21.39 2.87 -14.69
C PHE A 648 -21.47 4.25 -14.03
N THR A 649 -20.42 4.61 -13.29
CA THR A 649 -20.13 5.99 -12.87
C THR A 649 -19.09 6.61 -13.79
N THR A 650 -19.17 7.92 -13.98
CA THR A 650 -18.28 8.65 -14.89
C THR A 650 -17.43 9.67 -14.14
N SER A 651 -16.19 9.86 -14.55
CA SER A 651 -15.30 10.88 -13.98
C SER A 651 -14.36 11.42 -15.05
N PHE A 652 -14.26 12.75 -15.16
CA PHE A 652 -13.35 13.42 -16.09
C PHE A 652 -12.27 14.14 -15.26
N LEU A 653 -11.01 13.71 -15.39
CA LEU A 653 -9.91 14.11 -14.52
C LEU A 653 -8.75 14.67 -15.37
N SER A 654 -8.03 15.65 -14.85
CA SER A 654 -6.79 16.13 -15.45
C SER A 654 -5.57 15.53 -14.74
N TYR A 655 -4.45 15.42 -15.45
CA TYR A 655 -3.14 15.08 -14.88
C TYR A 655 -2.03 15.93 -15.52
N GLY A 656 -0.76 15.62 -15.23
CA GLY A 656 0.38 16.31 -15.84
C GLY A 656 0.56 17.76 -15.39
N SER A 657 1.15 18.59 -16.24
CA SER A 657 1.48 20.00 -15.93
C SER A 657 0.26 20.85 -15.65
N PHE A 658 -0.85 20.62 -16.35
CA PHE A 658 -2.11 21.33 -16.12
C PHE A 658 -2.67 21.03 -14.73
N ARG A 659 -2.71 19.74 -14.33
CA ARG A 659 -3.13 19.37 -12.97
C ARG A 659 -2.23 19.92 -11.88
N ILE A 660 -0.92 20.02 -12.14
CA ILE A 660 0.06 20.62 -11.22
C ILE A 660 -0.06 22.15 -11.17
N GLY A 661 -0.67 22.81 -12.16
CA GLY A 661 -0.80 24.27 -12.22
C GLY A 661 0.48 24.99 -12.66
N ILE A 662 1.31 24.34 -13.49
CA ILE A 662 2.53 24.93 -14.09
C ILE A 662 2.38 25.03 -15.60
N ASN A 663 3.16 25.94 -16.21
CA ASN A 663 3.16 26.13 -17.67
C ASN A 663 3.43 24.80 -18.39
N GLY A 664 2.71 24.51 -19.46
CA GLY A 664 2.88 23.30 -20.26
C GLY A 664 2.26 23.52 -21.62
N GLN A 665 2.62 22.72 -22.63
CA GLN A 665 1.97 22.83 -23.93
C GLN A 665 0.67 22.00 -23.94
N ASP A 666 0.70 20.84 -23.29
CA ASP A 666 -0.35 19.83 -23.43
C ASP A 666 -1.41 19.92 -22.32
N LEU A 667 -2.63 19.50 -22.68
CA LEU A 667 -3.73 19.27 -21.76
C LEU A 667 -3.97 17.76 -21.64
N ASP A 668 -3.45 17.18 -20.56
CA ASP A 668 -3.56 15.75 -20.25
C ASP A 668 -4.81 15.45 -19.43
N THR A 669 -5.71 14.62 -19.99
CA THR A 669 -6.98 14.28 -19.34
C THR A 669 -7.31 12.79 -19.46
N VAL A 670 -8.08 12.28 -18.51
CA VAL A 670 -8.63 10.93 -18.52
C VAL A 670 -10.11 10.94 -18.20
N PHE A 671 -10.89 10.19 -18.97
CA PHE A 671 -12.30 9.92 -18.73
C PHE A 671 -12.46 8.47 -18.28
N VAL A 672 -12.99 8.28 -17.08
CA VAL A 672 -13.09 6.99 -16.40
C VAL A 672 -14.55 6.55 -16.34
N LEU A 673 -14.82 5.34 -16.83
CA LEU A 673 -16.10 4.63 -16.69
C LEU A 673 -15.93 3.50 -15.67
N ASN A 674 -16.55 3.62 -14.51
CA ASN A 674 -16.43 2.66 -13.40
C ASN A 674 -17.72 1.85 -13.21
N GLU A 675 -17.66 0.53 -13.41
CA GLU A 675 -18.78 -0.40 -13.21
C GLU A 675 -19.32 -0.32 -11.75
N LEU A 676 -20.64 -0.23 -11.61
CA LEU A 676 -21.37 -0.22 -10.34
C LEU A 676 -21.89 -1.62 -10.01
N LYS A 677 -21.56 -2.14 -8.82
CA LYS A 677 -22.23 -3.32 -8.25
C LYS A 677 -23.68 -2.95 -7.94
N LEU A 678 -24.62 -3.63 -8.61
CA LEU A 678 -26.06 -3.65 -8.30
C LEU A 678 -26.90 -2.51 -8.91
N THR A 679 -27.22 -2.62 -10.20
CA THR A 679 -28.42 -2.00 -10.77
C THR A 679 -29.29 -3.05 -11.45
N ASN A 680 -30.55 -3.17 -11.00
CA ASN A 680 -31.56 -4.05 -11.61
C ASN A 680 -32.08 -3.49 -12.96
N ASN A 681 -31.77 -2.23 -13.26
CA ASN A 681 -32.15 -1.55 -14.49
C ASN A 681 -30.90 -1.40 -15.37
N LYS A 682 -30.77 -2.28 -16.36
CA LYS A 682 -29.72 -2.20 -17.40
C LYS A 682 -30.33 -1.56 -18.64
N THR A 683 -29.64 -0.59 -19.24
CA THR A 683 -29.97 -0.15 -20.60
C THR A 683 -29.44 -1.13 -21.64
N SER A 684 -29.93 -1.03 -22.87
CA SER A 684 -29.33 -1.72 -24.04
C SER A 684 -27.86 -1.37 -24.23
N PHE A 685 -27.46 -0.18 -23.80
CA PHE A 685 -26.08 0.29 -23.82
C PHE A 685 -25.22 -0.37 -22.74
N ASP A 686 -25.72 -0.46 -21.50
CA ASP A 686 -25.07 -1.22 -20.41
C ASP A 686 -24.85 -2.68 -20.84
N GLU A 687 -25.86 -3.32 -21.44
CA GLU A 687 -25.75 -4.70 -21.93
C GLU A 687 -24.68 -4.86 -23.01
N SER A 688 -24.61 -3.93 -23.96
CA SER A 688 -23.61 -3.96 -25.04
C SER A 688 -22.18 -3.85 -24.49
N LEU A 689 -21.93 -2.91 -23.57
CA LEU A 689 -20.61 -2.75 -22.93
C LEU A 689 -20.24 -3.96 -22.08
N LEU A 690 -21.18 -4.48 -21.29
CA LEU A 690 -20.96 -5.64 -20.42
C LEU A 690 -20.73 -6.93 -21.21
N GLN A 691 -21.36 -7.10 -22.37
CA GLN A 691 -21.11 -8.23 -23.28
C GLN A 691 -19.68 -8.20 -23.84
N LEU A 692 -19.16 -7.02 -24.14
CA LEU A 692 -17.84 -6.83 -24.73
C LEU A 692 -16.71 -6.74 -23.69
N LYS A 693 -16.99 -6.80 -22.38
CA LYS A 693 -16.00 -6.56 -21.31
C LYS A 693 -14.80 -7.52 -21.30
N HIS A 694 -14.96 -8.70 -21.90
CA HIS A 694 -13.92 -9.73 -21.99
C HIS A 694 -13.13 -9.67 -23.31
N ASP A 695 -13.52 -8.79 -24.25
CA ASP A 695 -12.83 -8.57 -25.52
C ASP A 695 -12.46 -7.08 -25.65
N SER A 696 -11.27 -6.73 -25.18
CA SER A 696 -10.77 -5.35 -25.18
C SER A 696 -10.71 -4.76 -26.59
N ASN A 697 -10.48 -5.57 -27.63
CA ASN A 697 -10.44 -5.08 -29.00
C ASN A 697 -11.83 -4.76 -29.53
N ALA A 698 -12.80 -5.64 -29.32
CA ALA A 698 -14.19 -5.40 -29.71
C ALA A 698 -14.79 -4.21 -28.93
N LEU A 699 -14.50 -4.11 -27.63
CA LEU A 699 -14.93 -2.99 -26.80
C LEU A 699 -14.29 -1.67 -27.23
N ASN A 700 -12.98 -1.65 -27.52
CA ASN A 700 -12.32 -0.48 -28.09
C ASN A 700 -12.93 -0.07 -29.45
N ASN A 701 -13.24 -1.04 -30.33
CA ASN A 701 -13.90 -0.76 -31.60
C ASN A 701 -15.29 -0.14 -31.39
N TYR A 702 -16.07 -0.69 -30.46
CA TYR A 702 -17.40 -0.19 -30.14
C TYR A 702 -17.36 1.26 -29.66
N ILE A 703 -16.45 1.58 -28.72
CA ILE A 703 -16.30 2.95 -28.21
C ILE A 703 -15.78 3.88 -29.30
N VAL A 704 -14.82 3.46 -30.14
CA VAL A 704 -14.35 4.29 -31.28
C VAL A 704 -15.49 4.58 -32.25
N ASN A 705 -16.30 3.58 -32.62
CA ASN A 705 -17.46 3.79 -33.49
C ASN A 705 -18.48 4.75 -32.84
N LEU A 706 -18.70 4.63 -31.54
CA LEU A 706 -19.56 5.55 -30.80
C LEU A 706 -19.01 6.98 -30.81
N LEU A 707 -17.70 7.14 -30.57
CA LEU A 707 -17.02 8.43 -30.70
C LEU A 707 -17.22 8.99 -32.12
N GLU A 708 -16.98 8.21 -33.17
CA GLU A 708 -17.14 8.65 -34.56
C GLU A 708 -18.58 9.07 -34.88
N THR A 709 -19.59 8.37 -34.35
CA THR A 709 -21.00 8.70 -34.58
C THR A 709 -21.47 9.93 -33.79
N GLN A 710 -21.05 10.09 -32.53
CA GLN A 710 -21.47 11.17 -31.64
C GLN A 710 -20.66 12.46 -31.84
N ILE A 711 -19.38 12.36 -32.24
CA ILE A 711 -18.48 13.52 -32.45
C ILE A 711 -18.77 14.25 -33.78
N ASN A 712 -19.56 13.66 -34.69
CA ASN A 712 -19.91 14.19 -36.02
C ASN A 712 -20.59 15.59 -36.01
N GLY A 713 -20.97 16.14 -34.87
CA GLY A 713 -21.56 17.49 -34.80
C GLY A 713 -20.60 18.63 -34.45
N ASN A 714 -19.63 18.43 -33.53
CA ASN A 714 -18.97 19.55 -32.82
C ASN A 714 -17.45 19.46 -32.63
N LEU A 715 -16.82 18.28 -32.70
CA LEU A 715 -15.39 18.11 -32.36
C LEU A 715 -14.57 17.33 -33.41
N LYS A 716 -15.21 16.80 -34.46
CA LYS A 716 -14.56 15.96 -35.47
C LYS A 716 -13.39 16.66 -36.17
N ASP A 717 -13.58 17.93 -36.51
CA ASP A 717 -12.57 18.74 -37.17
C ASP A 717 -11.39 19.13 -36.25
N GLU A 718 -11.50 18.90 -34.94
CA GLU A 718 -10.45 19.18 -33.96
C GLU A 718 -9.55 17.96 -33.66
N ILE A 719 -9.92 16.75 -34.09
CA ILE A 719 -9.20 15.50 -33.76
C ILE A 719 -8.15 15.19 -34.83
N VAL A 720 -6.94 14.83 -34.39
CA VAL A 720 -5.84 14.41 -35.28
C VAL A 720 -5.94 12.92 -35.57
N TYR A 721 -6.04 12.09 -34.54
CA TYR A 721 -6.24 10.64 -34.68
C TYR A 721 -6.67 9.97 -33.36
N TYR A 722 -7.17 8.74 -33.48
CA TYR A 722 -7.46 7.83 -32.37
C TYR A 722 -6.44 6.70 -32.35
N ARG A 723 -5.94 6.34 -31.17
CA ARG A 723 -5.09 5.16 -31.00
C ARG A 723 -5.65 4.23 -29.95
N LYS A 724 -5.82 2.97 -30.36
CA LYS A 724 -6.07 1.85 -29.43
C LYS A 724 -4.75 1.52 -28.75
N VAL A 725 -4.74 1.61 -27.43
CA VAL A 725 -3.58 1.20 -26.64
C VAL A 725 -3.81 -0.25 -26.26
N GLN A 726 -2.93 -1.14 -26.72
CA GLN A 726 -3.01 -2.55 -26.37
C GLN A 726 -2.74 -2.70 -24.86
N ALA A 727 -3.80 -2.90 -24.10
CA ALA A 727 -3.79 -3.01 -22.65
C ALA A 727 -4.77 -4.11 -22.22
N LEU A 728 -4.60 -4.61 -20.99
CA LEU A 728 -5.51 -5.61 -20.40
C LEU A 728 -6.96 -5.10 -20.32
N PHE A 729 -7.16 -3.77 -20.28
CA PHE A 729 -8.47 -3.13 -20.25
C PHE A 729 -8.63 -2.18 -21.45
N PRO A 730 -9.86 -1.86 -21.84
CA PRO A 730 -10.12 -0.95 -22.96
C PRO A 730 -9.55 0.43 -22.67
N ILE A 731 -8.58 0.84 -23.48
CA ILE A 731 -7.96 2.17 -23.44
C ILE A 731 -7.94 2.75 -24.85
N ILE A 732 -8.56 3.91 -25.00
CA ILE A 732 -8.54 4.71 -26.22
C ILE A 732 -7.86 6.02 -25.91
N SER A 733 -6.82 6.36 -26.66
CA SER A 733 -6.17 7.66 -26.61
C SER A 733 -6.61 8.52 -27.80
N ILE A 734 -7.14 9.70 -27.50
CA ILE A 734 -7.58 10.70 -28.47
C ILE A 734 -6.61 11.87 -28.41
N LEU A 735 -6.05 12.25 -29.56
CA LEU A 735 -5.20 13.44 -29.69
C LEU A 735 -5.90 14.50 -30.54
N PHE A 736 -6.02 15.70 -29.99
CA PHE A 736 -6.58 16.87 -30.67
C PHE A 736 -5.47 17.73 -31.31
N LYS A 737 -5.84 18.58 -32.28
CA LYS A 737 -4.91 19.43 -33.04
C LYS A 737 -4.12 20.40 -32.17
N ASP A 738 -4.68 20.77 -31.02
CA ASP A 738 -4.08 21.64 -30.02
C ASP A 738 -3.20 20.89 -28.99
N GLN A 739 -2.82 19.63 -29.28
CA GLN A 739 -2.09 18.72 -28.38
C GLN A 739 -2.87 18.34 -27.10
N THR A 740 -4.18 18.61 -27.02
CA THR A 740 -5.01 18.05 -25.95
C THR A 740 -5.09 16.54 -26.11
N LYS A 741 -4.87 15.82 -25.02
CA LYS A 741 -4.94 14.37 -24.96
C LYS A 741 -6.07 13.94 -24.02
N VAL A 742 -6.98 13.11 -24.53
CA VAL A 742 -8.03 12.48 -23.74
C VAL A 742 -7.82 10.97 -23.78
N GLU A 743 -7.61 10.35 -22.62
CA GLU A 743 -7.62 8.90 -22.49
C GLU A 743 -8.97 8.44 -21.96
N ILE A 744 -9.62 7.48 -22.64
CA ILE A 744 -10.83 6.84 -22.13
C ILE A 744 -10.42 5.52 -21.49
N TYR A 745 -10.83 5.32 -20.24
CA TYR A 745 -10.58 4.11 -19.49
C TYR A 745 -11.89 3.50 -19.00
N VAL A 746 -12.09 2.21 -19.28
CA VAL A 746 -13.25 1.46 -18.77
C VAL A 746 -12.78 0.46 -17.71
N GLN A 747 -13.23 0.68 -16.48
CA GLN A 747 -12.97 -0.21 -15.36
C GLN A 747 -14.12 -1.21 -15.21
N THR A 748 -13.80 -2.49 -15.41
CA THR A 748 -14.73 -3.62 -15.27
C THR A 748 -14.28 -4.58 -14.16
N GLU A 749 -15.21 -5.34 -13.58
CA GLU A 749 -14.95 -6.29 -12.48
C GLU A 749 -14.21 -7.58 -12.90
N ILE A 750 -13.06 -7.48 -13.55
CA ILE A 750 -12.22 -8.66 -13.75
C ILE A 750 -11.55 -8.99 -12.41
N LYS A 751 -12.17 -9.93 -11.68
CA LYS A 751 -11.88 -10.29 -10.28
C LYS A 751 -10.45 -10.77 -9.96
N ASN A 752 -9.55 -10.91 -10.93
CA ASN A 752 -8.22 -11.46 -10.68
C ASN A 752 -7.07 -10.72 -11.40
N GLU A 753 -7.30 -9.55 -11.99
CA GLU A 753 -6.23 -8.86 -12.73
C GLU A 753 -6.05 -7.40 -12.30
N LYS A 754 -4.79 -7.06 -11.98
CA LYS A 754 -4.37 -5.69 -11.63
C LYS A 754 -4.84 -4.74 -12.75
N PRO A 755 -5.61 -3.68 -12.44
CA PRO A 755 -6.09 -2.72 -13.44
C PRO A 755 -4.96 -2.27 -14.36
N SER A 756 -5.17 -2.18 -15.68
CA SER A 756 -4.08 -1.92 -16.63
C SER A 756 -3.41 -0.59 -16.32
N LYS A 757 -2.16 -0.75 -15.93
CA LYS A 757 -1.28 0.11 -15.15
C LYS A 757 -0.86 1.46 -15.72
N HIS A 758 -1.43 1.94 -16.83
CA HIS A 758 -0.87 3.12 -17.53
C HIS A 758 -1.78 4.36 -17.53
N SER A 759 -3.09 4.24 -17.76
CA SER A 759 -3.97 5.41 -17.97
C SER A 759 -4.44 6.12 -16.69
N ILE A 760 -4.86 5.39 -15.65
CA ILE A 760 -5.20 6.02 -14.36
C ILE A 760 -3.94 6.28 -13.51
N HIS A 761 -2.83 5.61 -13.82
CA HIS A 761 -1.60 5.76 -13.03
C HIS A 761 -1.12 7.21 -12.97
N GLY A 762 -1.18 7.94 -14.09
CA GLY A 762 -0.83 9.37 -14.13
C GLY A 762 -1.65 10.22 -13.16
N VAL A 763 -2.96 9.95 -13.02
CA VAL A 763 -3.81 10.64 -12.04
C VAL A 763 -3.40 10.27 -10.62
N HIS A 764 -3.29 8.97 -10.31
CA HIS A 764 -2.90 8.53 -8.97
C HIS A 764 -1.53 9.07 -8.55
N ASP A 765 -0.56 9.05 -9.45
CA ASP A 765 0.80 9.54 -9.25
C ASP A 765 0.84 11.04 -8.97
N ILE A 766 0.02 11.82 -9.68
CA ILE A 766 -0.09 13.25 -9.45
C ILE A 766 -0.84 13.52 -8.13
N GLU A 767 -1.95 12.83 -7.84
CA GLU A 767 -2.66 13.03 -6.58
C GLU A 767 -1.79 12.68 -5.37
N ARG A 768 -1.02 11.59 -5.43
CA ARG A 768 -0.06 11.25 -4.36
C ARG A 768 1.06 12.27 -4.25
N LEU A 769 1.60 12.74 -5.37
CA LEU A 769 2.60 13.81 -5.36
C LEU A 769 2.06 15.09 -4.71
N VAL A 770 0.85 15.53 -5.08
CA VAL A 770 0.20 16.72 -4.51
C VAL A 770 -0.12 16.50 -3.03
N THR A 771 -0.51 15.30 -2.63
CA THR A 771 -0.74 14.92 -1.21
C THR A 771 0.55 15.01 -0.39
N TYR A 772 1.69 14.66 -0.98
CA TYR A 772 2.99 14.71 -0.31
C TYR A 772 3.48 16.14 -0.06
N VAL A 773 3.15 17.06 -0.96
CA VAL A 773 3.58 18.47 -0.91
C VAL A 773 2.80 19.23 0.16
N ARG A 774 3.52 19.81 1.14
CA ARG A 774 2.92 20.59 2.24
C ARG A 774 2.30 21.92 1.78
N CYS A 775 2.95 22.57 0.81
CA CYS A 775 2.58 23.88 0.28
C CYS A 775 2.67 23.86 -1.27
N PRO A 776 1.55 23.61 -1.97
CA PRO A 776 1.53 23.51 -3.44
C PRO A 776 2.10 24.75 -4.16
N PRO A 777 1.81 26.00 -3.75
CA PRO A 777 2.35 27.19 -4.42
C PRO A 777 3.89 27.24 -4.44
N ILE A 778 4.55 26.98 -3.31
CA ILE A 778 6.02 27.02 -3.22
C ILE A 778 6.64 25.90 -4.07
N PHE A 779 6.04 24.72 -4.04
CA PHE A 779 6.43 23.60 -4.90
C PHE A 779 6.35 23.95 -6.39
N GLN A 780 5.27 24.60 -6.82
CA GLN A 780 5.12 25.06 -8.20
C GLN A 780 6.21 26.07 -8.60
N HIS A 781 6.62 26.99 -7.71
CA HIS A 781 7.70 27.95 -7.99
C HIS A 781 9.05 27.25 -8.17
N LEU A 782 9.42 26.37 -7.23
CA LEU A 782 10.66 25.60 -7.31
C LEU A 782 10.68 24.71 -8.56
N LEU A 783 9.60 23.99 -8.84
CA LEU A 783 9.48 23.13 -10.00
C LEU A 783 9.58 23.92 -11.30
N THR A 784 8.93 25.09 -11.37
CA THR A 784 9.02 25.97 -12.54
C THR A 784 10.45 26.44 -12.77
N PHE A 785 11.15 26.87 -11.71
CA PHE A 785 12.55 27.28 -11.79
C PHE A 785 13.46 26.14 -12.25
N ILE A 786 13.42 24.98 -11.58
CA ILE A 786 14.28 23.82 -11.90
C ILE A 786 14.01 23.28 -13.29
N ARG A 787 12.73 23.21 -13.70
CA ARG A 787 12.38 22.75 -15.04
C ARG A 787 12.89 23.70 -16.11
N THR A 788 12.76 25.01 -15.90
CA THR A 788 13.26 26.01 -16.86
C THR A 788 14.78 25.96 -16.97
N TRP A 789 15.49 25.86 -15.84
CA TRP A 789 16.93 25.62 -15.83
C TRP A 789 17.27 24.39 -16.67
N ALA A 790 16.65 23.23 -16.40
CA ALA A 790 16.91 21.99 -17.12
C ALA A 790 16.63 22.09 -18.63
N GLN A 791 15.62 22.88 -19.02
CA GLN A 791 15.31 23.15 -20.42
C GLN A 791 16.39 24.00 -21.10
N HIS A 792 16.82 25.10 -20.46
CA HIS A 792 17.86 26.00 -21.01
C HIS A 792 19.22 25.31 -21.15
N VAL A 793 19.62 24.49 -20.16
CA VAL A 793 20.85 23.69 -20.27
C VAL A 793 20.67 22.41 -21.09
N GLY A 794 19.51 22.18 -21.71
CA GLY A 794 19.27 21.03 -22.58
C GLY A 794 19.34 19.65 -21.89
N LEU A 795 19.06 19.59 -20.59
CA LEU A 795 19.01 18.37 -19.77
C LEU A 795 17.55 17.94 -19.48
N TYR A 796 16.61 18.29 -20.36
CA TYR A 796 15.18 18.03 -20.23
C TYR A 796 14.66 17.10 -21.34
N GLU A 797 13.59 16.36 -21.02
CA GLU A 797 12.85 15.37 -21.83
C GLU A 797 13.43 13.95 -21.87
N GLN A 798 12.55 12.97 -21.66
CA GLN A 798 12.88 11.55 -21.72
C GLN A 798 13.29 11.10 -23.12
N VAL A 799 12.79 11.75 -24.16
CA VAL A 799 13.07 11.42 -25.56
C VAL A 799 14.57 11.44 -25.87
N TYR A 800 15.29 12.41 -25.29
CA TYR A 800 16.73 12.61 -25.50
C TYR A 800 17.59 11.86 -24.47
N GLY A 801 16.98 11.01 -23.64
CA GLY A 801 17.65 10.27 -22.58
C GLY A 801 17.84 11.04 -21.28
N TYR A 802 17.14 12.16 -21.08
CA TYR A 802 17.17 12.94 -19.84
C TYR A 802 15.93 12.72 -18.98
N LEU A 803 15.78 13.49 -17.90
CA LEU A 803 14.62 13.41 -17.01
C LEU A 803 13.40 14.15 -17.59
N GLY A 804 12.23 13.51 -17.49
CA GLY A 804 10.95 14.12 -17.87
C GLY A 804 10.38 15.01 -16.77
N GLY A 805 9.35 15.79 -17.10
CA GLY A 805 8.71 16.74 -16.17
C GLY A 805 8.28 16.12 -14.84
N TYR A 806 7.73 14.89 -14.88
CA TYR A 806 7.29 14.21 -13.66
C TYR A 806 8.46 13.79 -12.74
N SER A 807 9.60 13.39 -13.30
CA SER A 807 10.80 13.08 -12.51
C SER A 807 11.30 14.32 -11.76
N TRP A 808 11.37 15.48 -12.44
CA TRP A 808 11.72 16.75 -11.80
C TRP A 808 10.72 17.15 -10.71
N ALA A 809 9.43 16.88 -10.93
CA ALA A 809 8.37 17.13 -9.95
C ALA A 809 8.55 16.29 -8.68
N ILE A 810 8.88 15.00 -8.80
CA ILE A 810 9.21 14.14 -7.65
C ILE A 810 10.39 14.70 -6.85
N LEU A 811 11.48 15.06 -7.53
CA LEU A 811 12.67 15.61 -6.86
C LEU A 811 12.38 16.94 -6.14
N CYS A 812 11.62 17.84 -6.77
CA CYS A 812 11.22 19.11 -6.17
C CYS A 812 10.27 18.91 -4.97
N ALA A 813 9.32 17.97 -5.07
CA ALA A 813 8.38 17.68 -3.99
C ALA A 813 9.11 17.22 -2.72
N TYR A 814 10.16 16.39 -2.86
CA TYR A 814 11.04 16.01 -1.75
C TYR A 814 11.75 17.19 -1.12
N ILE A 815 12.33 18.07 -1.93
CA ILE A 815 13.04 19.25 -1.41
C ILE A 815 12.06 20.15 -0.65
N CYS A 816 10.89 20.41 -1.21
CA CYS A 816 9.85 21.16 -0.51
C CYS A 816 9.43 20.49 0.80
N HIS A 817 9.12 19.19 0.79
CA HIS A 817 8.69 18.49 2.00
C HIS A 817 9.77 18.45 3.10
N THR A 818 11.03 18.27 2.71
CA THR A 818 12.15 18.07 3.64
C THR A 818 12.62 19.38 4.25
N TYR A 819 12.69 20.45 3.45
CA TYR A 819 13.37 21.68 3.83
C TYR A 819 12.43 22.87 4.07
N LEU A 820 11.13 22.76 3.76
CA LEU A 820 10.16 23.77 4.20
C LEU A 820 9.81 23.55 5.68
N PRO A 821 9.97 24.57 6.53
CA PRO A 821 9.51 24.53 7.91
C PRO A 821 7.97 24.50 7.97
N SER A 822 7.42 24.06 9.10
CA SER A 822 5.99 24.24 9.39
C SER A 822 5.66 25.73 9.41
N MET A 823 4.60 26.11 8.70
CA MET A 823 4.24 27.50 8.46
C MET A 823 3.50 28.07 9.66
N LYS A 824 3.93 29.22 10.20
CA LYS A 824 3.27 29.83 11.36
C LYS A 824 1.88 30.40 11.01
N SER A 825 1.69 30.87 9.78
CA SER A 825 0.48 31.57 9.33
C SER A 825 0.32 31.53 7.80
N LEU A 826 -0.85 31.96 7.27
CA LEU A 826 -1.00 32.19 5.82
C LEU A 826 -0.08 33.31 5.31
N SER A 827 0.19 34.32 6.14
CA SER A 827 1.18 35.35 5.79
C SER A 827 2.56 34.75 5.56
N SER A 828 2.94 33.68 6.27
CA SER A 828 4.21 32.99 6.02
C SER A 828 4.25 32.31 4.64
N ILE A 829 3.10 31.85 4.13
CA ILE A 829 2.97 31.21 2.81
C ILE A 829 3.03 32.27 1.70
N GLU A 830 2.38 33.42 1.90
CA GLU A 830 2.35 34.52 0.93
C GLU A 830 3.65 35.37 0.95
N GLN A 831 4.38 35.39 2.06
CA GLN A 831 5.69 36.04 2.19
C GLN A 831 6.84 35.24 1.60
N PHE A 832 6.56 34.18 0.83
CA PHE A 832 7.59 33.37 0.18
C PHE A 832 8.60 34.26 -0.54
N SER A 833 9.82 34.25 -0.02
CA SER A 833 10.83 35.24 -0.33
C SER A 833 11.84 34.73 -1.35
N ILE A 834 12.58 35.65 -1.96
CA ILE A 834 13.75 35.31 -2.79
C ILE A 834 14.75 34.47 -1.97
N ASP A 835 14.86 34.73 -0.68
CA ASP A 835 15.78 34.00 0.21
C ASP A 835 15.38 32.53 0.37
N GLU A 836 14.08 32.25 0.54
CA GLU A 836 13.57 30.89 0.65
C GLU A 836 13.66 30.14 -0.68
N LEU A 837 13.31 30.78 -1.81
CA LEU A 837 13.51 30.17 -3.12
C LEU A 837 14.98 29.85 -3.35
N PHE A 838 15.87 30.80 -3.08
CA PHE A 838 17.31 30.62 -3.21
C PHE A 838 17.82 29.46 -2.33
N SER A 839 17.33 29.37 -1.09
CA SER A 839 17.65 28.27 -0.18
C SER A 839 17.20 26.91 -0.73
N LEU A 840 15.96 26.81 -1.21
CA LEU A 840 15.42 25.58 -1.80
C LEU A 840 16.17 25.17 -3.08
N VAL A 841 16.50 26.14 -3.93
CA VAL A 841 17.31 25.91 -5.14
C VAL A 841 18.69 25.38 -4.77
N ARG A 842 19.37 26.03 -3.81
CA ARG A 842 20.68 25.57 -3.31
C ARG A 842 20.59 24.15 -2.73
N GLN A 843 19.55 23.87 -1.96
CA GLN A 843 19.34 22.57 -1.36
C GLN A 843 19.02 21.49 -2.38
N PHE A 844 18.26 21.81 -3.44
CA PHE A 844 18.00 20.92 -4.56
C PHE A 844 19.31 20.46 -5.20
N PHE A 845 20.14 21.41 -5.63
CA PHE A 845 21.40 21.09 -6.32
C PHE A 845 22.39 20.39 -5.38
N SER A 846 22.51 20.83 -4.14
CA SER A 846 23.37 20.17 -3.13
C SER A 846 22.95 18.72 -2.86
N THR A 847 21.65 18.46 -2.73
CA THR A 847 21.13 17.12 -2.43
C THR A 847 21.39 16.17 -3.60
N PHE A 848 21.02 16.57 -4.82
CA PHE A 848 21.06 15.66 -5.97
C PHE A 848 22.40 15.58 -6.69
N ALA A 849 23.30 16.56 -6.49
CA ALA A 849 24.71 16.44 -6.90
C ALA A 849 25.46 15.38 -6.08
N ASN A 850 25.11 15.23 -4.81
CA ASN A 850 25.78 14.31 -3.87
C ASN A 850 25.04 12.97 -3.70
N PHE A 851 23.86 12.81 -4.30
CA PHE A 851 23.10 11.56 -4.22
C PHE A 851 23.79 10.44 -5.01
N ASN A 852 23.86 9.23 -4.42
CA ASN A 852 24.49 8.09 -5.07
C ASN A 852 23.57 7.41 -6.10
N TRP A 853 23.46 8.01 -7.28
CA TRP A 853 22.64 7.51 -8.39
C TRP A 853 23.06 6.13 -8.92
N SER A 854 24.28 5.68 -8.64
CA SER A 854 24.80 4.41 -9.16
C SER A 854 24.25 3.18 -8.43
N SER A 855 23.98 3.30 -7.14
CA SER A 855 23.57 2.18 -6.28
C SER A 855 22.23 2.41 -5.57
N GLN A 856 21.78 3.67 -5.44
CA GLN A 856 20.56 4.00 -4.71
C GLN A 856 19.42 4.39 -5.65
N ALA A 857 18.19 4.02 -5.26
CA ALA A 857 16.98 4.49 -5.88
C ALA A 857 16.30 5.54 -4.99
N PHE A 858 15.97 6.67 -5.59
CA PHE A 858 15.30 7.79 -4.96
C PHE A 858 13.80 7.53 -4.82
N ARG A 859 13.24 7.77 -3.63
CA ARG A 859 11.83 7.52 -3.29
C ARG A 859 11.33 8.61 -2.33
N LEU A 860 10.08 9.04 -2.49
CA LEU A 860 9.44 10.00 -1.57
C LEU A 860 9.13 9.38 -0.19
N TYR A 861 8.80 8.08 -0.18
CA TYR A 861 8.40 7.34 1.01
C TYR A 861 9.37 6.19 1.29
N PRO A 862 10.42 6.39 2.11
CA PRO A 862 11.44 5.37 2.37
C PRO A 862 10.97 4.25 3.33
N LYS A 863 9.91 4.45 4.12
CA LYS A 863 9.45 3.52 5.17
C LYS A 863 8.38 2.51 4.76
N SER A 864 7.73 2.66 3.60
CA SER A 864 6.73 1.71 3.05
C SER A 864 7.37 0.47 2.38
N TYR A 865 8.64 0.19 2.70
CA TYR A 865 9.56 -0.61 1.90
C TYR A 865 9.45 -2.15 2.04
N LYS A 866 8.69 -2.69 3.01
CA LYS A 866 8.68 -4.14 3.24
C LYS A 866 7.88 -4.96 2.21
N GLN A 867 6.86 -4.38 1.55
CA GLN A 867 6.08 -5.07 0.50
C GLN A 867 6.75 -5.13 -0.89
N MET A 868 7.78 -4.31 -1.16
CA MET A 868 8.33 -4.16 -2.52
C MET A 868 9.44 -5.13 -2.90
N ASN A 869 10.10 -5.80 -1.94
CA ASN A 869 11.21 -6.72 -2.21
C ASN A 869 10.82 -7.92 -3.11
N LEU A 870 9.52 -8.23 -3.22
CA LEU A 870 9.01 -9.29 -4.10
C LEU A 870 8.90 -8.87 -5.58
N LEU A 871 8.80 -7.57 -5.89
CA LEU A 871 8.62 -7.06 -7.27
C LEU A 871 9.93 -6.64 -7.95
N GLU A 872 10.95 -6.24 -7.16
CA GLU A 872 12.26 -5.77 -7.65
C GLU A 872 13.14 -6.88 -8.27
N LYS A 873 12.78 -8.16 -8.12
CA LYS A 873 13.50 -9.29 -8.75
C LYS A 873 13.24 -9.45 -10.26
N SER A 874 12.34 -8.66 -10.86
CA SER A 874 12.12 -8.68 -12.30
C SER A 874 12.96 -7.61 -13.01
N SER A 875 13.86 -8.05 -13.91
CA SER A 875 14.83 -7.21 -14.65
C SER A 875 14.20 -6.09 -15.50
N VAL A 876 12.88 -6.15 -15.74
CA VAL A 876 12.16 -5.23 -16.62
C VAL A 876 11.82 -3.89 -15.94
N HIS A 877 11.67 -3.87 -14.61
CA HIS A 877 11.31 -2.66 -13.85
C HIS A 877 12.51 -1.78 -13.43
N ASN A 878 13.74 -2.23 -13.69
CA ASN A 878 14.99 -1.59 -13.24
C ASN A 878 15.79 -0.86 -14.36
N ARG A 879 15.18 -0.57 -15.51
CA ARG A 879 15.85 0.17 -16.59
C ARG A 879 16.10 1.64 -16.19
N GLY A 880 17.20 2.21 -16.65
CA GLY A 880 17.58 3.61 -16.47
C GLY A 880 18.65 3.84 -15.40
N SER A 881 19.63 4.71 -15.70
CA SER A 881 20.78 5.00 -14.81
C SER A 881 20.47 5.93 -13.64
N MET A 882 19.37 6.69 -13.69
CA MET A 882 18.79 7.43 -12.56
C MET A 882 17.50 6.77 -12.12
N ARG A 883 17.52 6.15 -10.93
CA ARG A 883 16.37 5.43 -10.37
C ARG A 883 15.52 6.35 -9.52
N ILE A 884 14.44 6.89 -10.09
CA ILE A 884 13.47 7.77 -9.42
C ILE A 884 12.11 7.09 -9.44
N ILE A 885 11.68 6.56 -8.30
CA ILE A 885 10.51 5.70 -8.21
C ILE A 885 9.22 6.54 -8.05
N SER A 886 8.19 6.20 -8.82
CA SER A 886 6.86 6.81 -8.69
C SER A 886 6.26 6.56 -7.29
N PRO A 887 5.41 7.47 -6.77
CA PRO A 887 4.80 7.32 -5.46
C PRO A 887 3.62 6.34 -5.41
N SER A 888 3.05 5.93 -6.55
CA SER A 888 1.92 4.98 -6.58
C SER A 888 2.31 3.60 -7.09
N PRO A 889 1.67 2.51 -6.61
CA PRO A 889 1.76 1.21 -7.24
C PRO A 889 1.02 1.20 -8.59
N PRO A 890 1.53 0.45 -9.60
CA PRO A 890 2.83 -0.20 -9.61
C PRO A 890 3.99 0.82 -9.62
N TYR A 891 4.94 0.62 -8.74
CA TYR A 891 6.09 1.51 -8.61
C TYR A 891 6.98 1.37 -9.85
N ASN A 892 7.17 2.47 -10.58
CA ASN A 892 7.92 2.51 -11.83
C ASN A 892 9.10 3.46 -11.71
N ASN A 893 10.22 3.15 -12.38
CA ASN A 893 11.28 4.12 -12.56
C ASN A 893 10.85 5.20 -13.57
N THR A 894 10.59 6.42 -13.08
CA THR A 894 10.26 7.58 -13.91
C THR A 894 11.47 8.09 -14.70
N GLY A 895 12.69 7.78 -14.25
CA GLY A 895 13.96 8.09 -14.92
C GLY A 895 14.42 7.01 -15.92
N ARG A 896 13.52 6.13 -16.39
CA ARG A 896 13.85 4.95 -17.22
C ARG A 896 14.61 5.21 -18.52
N ALA A 897 14.53 6.42 -19.07
CA ALA A 897 15.20 6.79 -20.32
C ALA A 897 16.67 7.20 -20.12
N THR A 898 17.09 7.43 -18.88
CA THR A 898 18.46 7.85 -18.58
C THR A 898 19.45 6.72 -18.80
N ILE A 899 20.60 7.06 -19.35
CA ILE A 899 21.76 6.18 -19.51
C ILE A 899 22.93 6.74 -18.69
N ASN A 900 24.06 6.05 -18.61
CA ASN A 900 25.18 6.52 -17.80
C ASN A 900 25.70 7.87 -18.29
N SER A 901 25.81 8.05 -19.62
CA SER A 901 26.29 9.29 -20.22
C SER A 901 25.38 10.48 -19.90
N THR A 902 24.05 10.32 -20.01
CA THR A 902 23.09 11.40 -19.72
C THR A 902 22.93 11.64 -18.21
N ARG A 903 23.00 10.60 -17.37
CA ARG A 903 23.09 10.75 -15.91
C ARG A 903 24.29 11.60 -15.53
N ASP A 904 25.47 11.30 -16.08
CA ASP A 904 26.70 11.98 -15.71
C ASP A 904 26.67 13.45 -16.14
N LEU A 905 26.05 13.77 -17.28
CA LEU A 905 25.78 15.15 -17.70
C LEU A 905 24.81 15.87 -16.76
N ILE A 906 23.75 15.19 -16.29
CA ILE A 906 22.82 15.75 -15.29
C ILE A 906 23.57 16.07 -13.99
N ILE A 907 24.38 15.14 -13.50
CA ILE A 907 25.18 15.33 -12.27
C ILE A 907 26.18 16.48 -12.45
N GLN A 908 26.86 16.57 -13.61
CA GLN A 908 27.75 17.68 -13.93
C GLN A 908 27.00 19.02 -13.96
N GLY A 909 25.80 19.05 -14.53
CA GLY A 909 24.92 20.23 -14.49
C GLY A 909 24.60 20.66 -13.06
N PHE A 910 24.29 19.71 -12.17
CA PHE A 910 24.07 20.02 -10.75
C PHE A 910 25.33 20.55 -10.06
N GLN A 911 26.49 19.95 -10.33
CA GLN A 911 27.77 20.37 -9.77
C GLN A 911 28.18 21.77 -10.25
N CYS A 912 27.95 22.09 -11.52
CA CYS A 912 28.21 23.41 -12.09
C CYS A 912 27.41 24.49 -11.36
N VAL A 913 26.11 24.25 -11.14
CA VAL A 913 25.26 25.20 -10.40
C VAL A 913 25.72 25.31 -8.94
N LEU A 914 26.09 24.19 -8.30
CA LEU A 914 26.58 24.22 -6.92
C LEU A 914 27.89 25.00 -6.78
N GLN A 915 28.80 24.88 -7.74
CA GLN A 915 30.03 25.68 -7.81
C GLN A 915 29.71 27.16 -7.96
N LEU A 916 28.83 27.51 -8.90
CA LEU A 916 28.36 28.88 -9.10
C LEU A 916 27.80 29.47 -7.79
N LEU A 917 26.89 28.75 -7.14
CA LEU A 917 26.29 29.15 -5.87
C LEU A 917 27.30 29.31 -4.73
N ASN A 918 28.42 28.58 -4.75
CA ASN A 918 29.49 28.71 -3.75
C ASN A 918 30.45 29.87 -4.06
N THR A 919 30.57 30.28 -5.33
CA THR A 919 31.43 31.41 -5.74
C THR A 919 30.76 32.77 -5.59
N ILE A 920 29.43 32.84 -5.64
CA ILE A 920 28.70 34.10 -5.52
C ILE A 920 28.58 34.49 -4.04
N ASN A 921 28.98 35.72 -3.71
CA ASN A 921 28.79 36.28 -2.38
C ASN A 921 27.32 36.73 -2.21
N THR A 922 26.47 35.87 -1.63
CA THR A 922 25.01 36.08 -1.59
C THR A 922 24.52 36.74 -0.30
N ILE A 923 25.16 37.84 0.11
CA ILE A 923 24.82 38.52 1.37
C ILE A 923 23.48 39.27 1.22
N SER A 924 23.23 39.92 0.08
CA SER A 924 21.98 40.64 -0.16
C SER A 924 20.95 39.83 -0.96
N SER A 925 19.67 40.17 -0.85
CA SER A 925 18.60 39.57 -1.68
C SER A 925 18.77 39.88 -3.18
N GLU A 926 19.44 40.98 -3.53
CA GLU A 926 19.73 41.33 -4.92
C GLU A 926 20.84 40.42 -5.49
N ASP A 927 21.87 40.11 -4.70
CA ASP A 927 22.91 39.16 -5.10
C ASP A 927 22.33 37.76 -5.33
N LYS A 928 21.38 37.34 -4.48
CA LYS A 928 20.65 36.08 -4.64
C LYS A 928 19.79 36.08 -5.90
N LEU A 929 19.11 37.19 -6.19
CA LEU A 929 18.32 37.34 -7.42
C LEU A 929 19.20 37.24 -8.66
N ASN A 930 20.35 37.91 -8.64
CA ASN A 930 21.33 37.84 -9.72
C ASN A 930 21.92 36.44 -9.88
N ALA A 931 22.17 35.72 -8.78
CA ALA A 931 22.57 34.32 -8.83
C ALA A 931 21.49 33.44 -9.50
N LEU A 932 20.22 33.61 -9.15
CA LEU A 932 19.11 32.88 -9.77
C LEU A 932 18.99 33.20 -11.28
N LYS A 933 19.19 34.46 -11.69
CA LYS A 933 19.25 34.85 -13.11
C LYS A 933 20.41 34.15 -13.83
N GLN A 934 21.63 34.21 -13.27
CA GLN A 934 22.80 33.56 -13.85
C GLN A 934 22.61 32.05 -14.01
N ILE A 935 21.94 31.39 -13.06
CA ILE A 935 21.61 29.96 -13.18
C ILE A 935 20.70 29.70 -14.38
N LEU A 936 19.67 30.52 -14.59
CA LEU A 936 18.76 30.37 -15.73
C LEU A 936 19.40 30.76 -17.07
N GLU A 937 20.46 31.57 -17.06
CA GLU A 937 21.24 31.96 -18.23
C GLU A 937 22.34 30.94 -18.58
N LEU A 938 22.56 29.93 -17.74
CA LEU A 938 23.47 28.83 -18.06
C LEU A 938 22.99 28.13 -19.33
N ASN A 939 23.95 27.96 -20.24
CA ASN A 939 23.78 27.14 -21.43
C ASN A 939 24.70 25.93 -21.32
N ASN A 940 24.28 24.82 -21.92
CA ASN A 940 25.13 23.65 -22.03
C ASN A 940 26.00 23.76 -23.28
N ASP A 941 27.28 23.49 -23.12
CA ASP A 941 28.22 23.41 -24.22
C ASP A 941 27.96 22.11 -24.98
N PHE A 942 27.08 22.18 -25.98
CA PHE A 942 26.96 21.14 -27.00
C PHE A 942 27.64 21.59 -28.29
N PRO A 943 28.61 20.82 -28.81
CA PRO A 943 29.26 19.66 -28.18
C PRO A 943 30.25 20.08 -27.10
N ASN A 944 30.38 19.28 -26.03
CA ASN A 944 31.36 19.59 -24.97
C ASN A 944 32.79 19.27 -25.43
N GLU A 945 33.80 19.72 -24.67
CA GLU A 945 35.21 19.52 -25.03
C GLU A 945 35.63 18.04 -25.17
N LYS A 946 34.88 17.11 -24.56
CA LYS A 946 35.17 15.68 -24.65
C LYS A 946 34.61 15.07 -25.94
N VAL A 947 33.68 15.71 -26.63
CA VAL A 947 33.13 15.23 -27.90
C VAL A 947 34.16 15.43 -29.02
N LYS A 948 34.51 14.33 -29.68
CA LYS A 948 35.47 14.31 -30.79
C LYS A 948 34.80 14.18 -32.16
N SER A 949 33.61 13.58 -32.21
CA SER A 949 32.83 13.42 -33.44
C SER A 949 31.34 13.62 -33.22
N LEU A 950 30.63 13.92 -34.31
CA LEU A 950 29.19 14.13 -34.33
C LEU A 950 28.53 13.26 -35.41
N VAL A 951 27.36 12.73 -35.09
CA VAL A 951 26.44 12.15 -36.07
C VAL A 951 25.29 13.14 -36.25
N GLN A 952 25.16 13.70 -37.44
CA GLN A 952 24.09 14.62 -37.79
C GLN A 952 23.07 13.91 -38.66
N LEU A 953 21.83 13.83 -38.18
CA LEU A 953 20.67 13.36 -38.91
C LEU A 953 20.01 14.54 -39.62
N THR A 954 19.67 14.35 -40.89
CA THR A 954 18.98 15.33 -41.72
C THR A 954 17.64 14.76 -42.15
N PHE A 955 16.57 15.46 -41.79
CA PHE A 955 15.18 15.14 -42.07
C PHE A 955 14.65 16.14 -43.09
N SER A 956 14.03 15.68 -44.17
CA SER A 956 13.41 16.57 -45.17
C SER A 956 12.02 16.10 -45.56
N SER A 957 11.12 17.04 -45.82
CA SER A 957 9.73 16.84 -46.24
C SER A 957 9.31 17.91 -47.26
N GLU A 958 8.09 17.80 -47.79
CA GLU A 958 7.52 18.82 -48.69
C GLU A 958 6.93 20.02 -47.92
N ASN A 959 6.41 19.79 -46.72
CA ASN A 959 5.76 20.80 -45.87
C ASN A 959 6.07 20.57 -44.38
N SER A 960 5.73 21.56 -43.54
CA SER A 960 6.02 21.55 -42.10
C SER A 960 5.29 20.46 -41.34
N ASN A 961 4.03 20.15 -41.68
CA ASN A 961 3.26 19.13 -40.97
C ASN A 961 3.89 17.74 -41.15
N GLU A 962 4.33 17.42 -42.36
CA GLU A 962 5.07 16.19 -42.64
C GLU A 962 6.41 16.15 -41.91
N LEU A 963 7.10 17.29 -41.79
CA LEU A 963 8.36 17.37 -41.04
C LEU A 963 8.13 17.06 -39.56
N ASP A 964 7.07 17.62 -38.97
CA ASP A 964 6.73 17.41 -37.57
C ASP A 964 6.34 15.96 -37.28
N GLU A 965 5.63 15.29 -38.19
CA GLU A 965 5.38 13.84 -38.14
C GLU A 965 6.70 13.05 -38.17
N TRP A 966 7.63 13.44 -39.04
CA TRP A 966 8.94 12.79 -39.21
C TRP A 966 9.84 12.94 -37.98
N ILE A 967 9.85 14.13 -37.39
CA ILE A 967 10.51 14.41 -36.11
C ILE A 967 9.84 13.64 -34.98
N GLY A 968 8.51 13.57 -34.94
CA GLY A 968 7.77 12.74 -33.97
C GLY A 968 8.15 11.26 -34.04
N TRP A 969 8.29 10.72 -35.26
CA TRP A 969 8.73 9.34 -35.48
C TRP A 969 10.16 9.12 -34.95
N MET A 970 11.08 10.06 -35.21
CA MET A 970 12.43 10.04 -34.66
C MET A 970 12.42 10.03 -33.12
N LYS A 971 11.70 10.98 -32.50
CA LYS A 971 11.60 11.14 -31.05
C LYS A 971 11.13 9.85 -30.36
N SER A 972 10.21 9.12 -30.97
CA SER A 972 9.69 7.86 -30.41
C SER A 972 10.72 6.72 -30.31
N ARG A 973 11.85 6.81 -31.04
CA ARG A 973 12.86 5.75 -31.17
C ARG A 973 14.24 6.16 -30.67
N LEU A 974 14.49 7.46 -30.55
CA LEU A 974 15.80 8.00 -30.22
C LEU A 974 16.36 7.44 -28.91
N ALA A 975 15.56 7.40 -27.83
CA ALA A 975 16.00 6.88 -26.54
C ALA A 975 16.50 5.42 -26.63
N HIS A 976 15.86 4.58 -27.46
CA HIS A 976 16.30 3.20 -27.69
C HIS A 976 17.62 3.15 -28.45
N PHE A 977 17.80 3.99 -29.47
CA PHE A 977 19.04 4.08 -30.22
C PHE A 977 20.21 4.56 -29.35
N VAL A 978 20.00 5.61 -28.57
CA VAL A 978 20.95 6.18 -27.60
C VAL A 978 21.37 5.10 -26.58
N ASN A 979 20.40 4.34 -26.04
CA ASN A 979 20.70 3.23 -25.14
C ASN A 979 21.49 2.09 -25.81
N ALA A 980 21.18 1.74 -27.07
CA ALA A 980 21.94 0.73 -27.81
C ALA A 980 23.40 1.18 -28.07
N CYS A 981 23.61 2.46 -28.38
CA CYS A 981 24.96 3.03 -28.53
C CYS A 981 25.79 2.90 -27.25
N GLU A 982 25.20 3.11 -26.07
CA GLU A 982 25.96 2.97 -24.82
C GLU A 982 26.13 1.49 -24.41
N VAL A 983 25.06 0.71 -24.42
CA VAL A 983 25.06 -0.65 -23.85
C VAL A 983 25.65 -1.68 -24.81
N GLU A 984 25.30 -1.63 -26.10
CA GLU A 984 25.75 -2.62 -27.10
C GLU A 984 27.06 -2.20 -27.78
N CYS A 985 27.30 -0.88 -27.89
CA CYS A 985 28.52 -0.36 -28.55
C CYS A 985 29.56 0.16 -27.56
N HIS A 986 29.28 0.24 -26.26
CA HIS A 986 30.19 0.78 -25.24
C HIS A 986 30.70 2.20 -25.54
N LEU A 987 29.84 3.04 -26.15
CA LEU A 987 30.17 4.41 -26.52
C LEU A 987 29.68 5.40 -25.46
N VAL A 988 30.48 6.44 -25.22
CA VAL A 988 30.08 7.61 -24.42
C VAL A 988 29.50 8.68 -25.34
N ILE A 989 28.28 9.09 -25.05
CA ILE A 989 27.48 9.92 -25.96
C ILE A 989 26.91 11.16 -25.28
N GLN A 990 26.71 12.22 -26.06
CA GLN A 990 26.06 13.46 -25.64
C GLN A 990 24.89 13.71 -26.59
N THR A 991 23.68 13.83 -26.05
CA THR A 991 22.49 14.23 -26.81
C THR A 991 22.21 15.71 -26.57
N GLN A 992 21.66 16.40 -27.58
CA GLN A 992 21.08 17.72 -27.41
C GLN A 992 19.54 17.63 -27.44
N SER A 993 18.85 18.55 -26.77
CA SER A 993 17.38 18.62 -26.81
C SER A 993 16.84 19.51 -27.94
N SER A 994 17.73 20.25 -28.62
CA SER A 994 17.39 21.18 -29.70
C SER A 994 17.42 20.51 -31.08
N ILE A 995 16.45 20.90 -31.91
CA ILE A 995 16.34 20.52 -33.32
C ILE A 995 16.46 21.79 -34.15
N GLU A 996 17.32 21.77 -35.16
CA GLU A 996 17.56 22.93 -36.00
C GLU A 996 16.71 22.87 -37.26
N TYR A 997 15.70 23.73 -37.34
CA TYR A 997 14.86 23.86 -38.52
C TYR A 997 15.48 24.86 -39.52
N LYS A 998 15.50 24.51 -40.81
CA LYS A 998 15.89 25.45 -41.87
C LYS A 998 14.74 26.42 -42.16
N SER A 999 15.06 27.55 -42.82
CA SER A 999 14.16 28.71 -43.01
C SER A 999 12.77 28.40 -43.58
N ASN A 1000 12.62 27.30 -44.30
CA ASN A 1000 11.37 26.94 -44.97
C ASN A 1000 10.54 25.93 -44.17
N ASN A 1001 11.00 25.48 -42.99
CA ASN A 1001 10.38 24.41 -42.17
C ASN A 1001 10.11 23.11 -42.93
N THR A 1002 10.87 22.85 -44.00
CA THR A 1002 10.83 21.60 -44.78
C THR A 1002 12.05 20.71 -44.54
N GLU A 1003 13.01 21.19 -43.74
CA GLU A 1003 14.20 20.44 -43.39
C GLU A 1003 14.60 20.71 -41.94
N ALA A 1004 14.97 19.66 -41.20
CA ALA A 1004 15.42 19.72 -39.82
C ALA A 1004 16.69 18.88 -39.60
N LEU A 1005 17.55 19.35 -38.69
CA LEU A 1005 18.83 18.72 -38.35
C LEU A 1005 18.85 18.34 -36.87
N TYR A 1006 19.34 17.14 -36.57
CA TYR A 1006 19.55 16.67 -35.20
C TYR A 1006 20.95 16.08 -35.04
N SER A 1007 21.69 16.49 -34.00
CA SER A 1007 23.09 16.08 -33.80
C SER A 1007 23.27 15.27 -32.51
N ILE A 1008 24.11 14.24 -32.58
CA ILE A 1008 24.49 13.40 -31.45
C ILE A 1008 26.03 13.39 -31.36
N GLY A 1009 26.57 13.75 -30.20
CA GLY A 1009 28.01 13.80 -29.94
C GLY A 1009 28.56 12.50 -29.39
N PHE A 1010 29.79 12.17 -29.79
CA PHE A 1010 30.53 10.98 -29.36
C PHE A 1010 31.94 11.37 -28.91
N GLN A 1011 32.44 10.76 -27.83
CA GLN A 1011 33.82 11.00 -27.35
C GLN A 1011 34.88 10.31 -28.20
N LEU A 1012 34.47 9.44 -29.11
CA LEU A 1012 35.31 8.72 -30.05
C LEU A 1012 35.55 9.60 -31.30
N ASP A 1013 36.72 9.52 -31.92
CA ASP A 1013 36.98 10.26 -33.15
C ASP A 1013 36.17 9.71 -34.34
N SER A 1014 35.99 10.53 -35.37
CA SER A 1014 35.11 10.21 -36.50
C SER A 1014 35.57 8.99 -37.31
N GLN A 1015 36.88 8.76 -37.44
CA GLN A 1015 37.38 7.64 -38.25
C GLN A 1015 37.16 6.32 -37.52
N THR A 1016 37.49 6.29 -36.22
CA THR A 1016 37.25 5.11 -35.38
C THR A 1016 35.76 4.83 -35.25
N LEU A 1017 34.90 5.88 -35.22
CA LEU A 1017 33.45 5.71 -35.09
C LEU A 1017 32.85 5.06 -36.34
N ILE A 1018 33.33 5.47 -37.52
CA ILE A 1018 32.94 4.88 -38.81
C ILE A 1018 33.34 3.41 -38.89
N GLN A 1019 34.52 3.05 -38.35
CA GLN A 1019 35.04 1.68 -38.35
C GLN A 1019 34.39 0.77 -37.28
N HIS A 1020 33.63 1.35 -36.35
CA HIS A 1020 33.04 0.62 -35.23
C HIS A 1020 31.84 -0.23 -35.68
N GLN A 1021 32.07 -1.52 -35.96
CA GLN A 1021 31.11 -2.43 -36.58
C GLN A 1021 29.74 -2.47 -35.87
N ASN A 1022 29.71 -2.59 -34.54
CA ASN A 1022 28.45 -2.62 -33.78
C ASN A 1022 27.68 -1.31 -33.94
N PHE A 1023 28.38 -0.17 -33.96
CA PHE A 1023 27.75 1.13 -34.09
C PHE A 1023 27.18 1.32 -35.49
N SER A 1024 27.92 0.95 -36.53
CA SER A 1024 27.42 0.96 -37.92
C SER A 1024 26.16 0.10 -38.06
N SER A 1025 26.11 -1.06 -37.40
CA SER A 1025 24.92 -1.92 -37.38
C SER A 1025 23.74 -1.26 -36.64
N CYS A 1026 23.96 -0.69 -35.45
CA CYS A 1026 22.92 0.00 -34.69
C CYS A 1026 22.37 1.22 -35.43
N LEU A 1027 23.24 2.03 -36.05
CA LEU A 1027 22.85 3.20 -36.83
C LEU A 1027 22.03 2.80 -38.06
N LYS A 1028 22.46 1.76 -38.77
CA LYS A 1028 21.68 1.22 -39.90
C LYS A 1028 20.30 0.75 -39.46
N LYS A 1029 20.22 -0.07 -38.40
CA LYS A 1029 18.93 -0.52 -37.84
C LYS A 1029 18.01 0.64 -37.44
N PHE A 1030 18.57 1.73 -36.92
CA PHE A 1030 17.79 2.92 -36.56
C PHE A 1030 17.26 3.65 -37.80
N VAL A 1031 18.08 3.83 -38.82
CA VAL A 1031 17.68 4.49 -40.08
C VAL A 1031 16.65 3.64 -40.85
N ASP A 1032 16.85 2.32 -40.91
CA ASP A 1032 15.93 1.40 -41.60
C ASP A 1032 14.51 1.41 -40.99
N GLN A 1033 14.34 1.81 -39.72
CA GLN A 1033 13.02 1.96 -39.09
C GLN A 1033 12.19 3.12 -39.66
N PHE A 1034 12.81 4.07 -40.35
CA PHE A 1034 12.09 5.16 -41.01
C PHE A 1034 11.38 4.68 -42.28
N ASP A 1035 11.91 3.66 -42.97
CA ASP A 1035 11.23 3.04 -44.11
C ASP A 1035 9.96 2.29 -43.69
N LEU A 1036 9.83 1.94 -42.40
CA LEU A 1036 8.68 1.24 -41.82
C LEU A 1036 7.56 2.18 -41.34
N TYR A 1037 7.66 3.50 -41.58
CA TYR A 1037 6.61 4.43 -41.17
C TYR A 1037 5.32 4.22 -41.98
N PRO A 1038 4.16 3.93 -41.37
CA PRO A 1038 2.94 3.53 -42.09
C PRO A 1038 2.41 4.57 -43.09
N ASN A 1039 2.60 5.86 -42.79
CA ASN A 1039 2.10 6.98 -43.61
C ASN A 1039 3.22 7.63 -44.43
N ARG A 1040 4.31 6.91 -44.70
CA ARG A 1040 5.48 7.46 -45.39
C ARG A 1040 5.11 7.92 -46.80
N LYS A 1041 5.50 9.15 -47.12
CA LYS A 1041 5.43 9.73 -48.47
C LYS A 1041 6.82 9.78 -49.12
N GLU A 1042 6.88 9.87 -50.44
CA GLU A 1042 8.16 9.99 -51.17
C GLU A 1042 8.94 11.27 -50.83
N SER A 1043 8.23 12.32 -50.42
CA SER A 1043 8.79 13.58 -49.92
C SER A 1043 9.59 13.41 -48.63
N MET A 1044 9.25 12.41 -47.79
CA MET A 1044 9.85 12.17 -46.48
C MET A 1044 11.16 11.40 -46.60
N LYS A 1045 12.28 12.10 -46.40
CA LYS A 1045 13.63 11.52 -46.49
C LYS A 1045 14.41 11.71 -45.20
N ILE A 1046 15.29 10.75 -44.92
CA ILE A 1046 16.26 10.81 -43.83
C ILE A 1046 17.65 10.49 -44.42
N SER A 1047 18.65 11.24 -43.98
CA SER A 1047 20.06 10.96 -44.25
C SER A 1047 20.89 11.26 -43.01
N TYR A 1048 22.13 10.76 -42.96
CA TYR A 1048 23.05 11.07 -41.88
C TYR A 1048 24.45 11.34 -42.40
N LYS A 1049 25.21 12.17 -41.67
CA LYS A 1049 26.63 12.44 -41.92
C LYS A 1049 27.40 12.40 -40.60
N ILE A 1050 28.60 11.84 -40.63
CA ILE A 1050 29.51 11.78 -39.49
C ILE A 1050 30.61 12.81 -39.68
N PHE A 1051 30.83 13.66 -38.68
CA PHE A 1051 31.78 14.76 -38.71
C PHE A 1051 32.84 14.61 -37.63
N SER A 1052 34.06 15.05 -37.92
CA SER A 1052 34.96 15.47 -36.84
C SER A 1052 34.45 16.79 -36.25
N ILE A 1053 34.74 17.04 -34.97
CA ILE A 1053 34.34 18.30 -34.32
C ILE A 1053 34.94 19.53 -35.02
N HIS A 1054 36.11 19.38 -35.63
CA HIS A 1054 36.79 20.44 -36.38
C HIS A 1054 36.05 20.79 -37.67
N ASP A 1055 35.70 19.78 -38.46
CA ASP A 1055 35.00 19.95 -39.74
C ASP A 1055 33.60 20.55 -39.54
N TRP A 1056 32.90 20.10 -38.49
CA TRP A 1056 31.59 20.65 -38.15
C TRP A 1056 31.65 22.13 -37.78
N LYS A 1057 32.67 22.56 -37.00
CA LYS A 1057 32.88 23.97 -36.67
C LYS A 1057 33.18 24.79 -37.93
N LEU A 1058 34.02 24.27 -38.83
CA LEU A 1058 34.35 24.91 -40.11
C LEU A 1058 33.11 25.12 -40.99
N GLU A 1059 32.29 24.08 -41.20
CA GLU A 1059 31.06 24.19 -42.02
C GLU A 1059 30.09 25.24 -41.45
N ARG A 1060 29.94 25.32 -40.12
CA ARG A 1060 29.10 26.33 -39.48
C ARG A 1060 29.64 27.75 -39.58
N MET A 1061 30.95 27.92 -39.47
CA MET A 1061 31.58 29.23 -39.68
C MET A 1061 31.39 29.71 -41.12
N GLN A 1062 31.57 28.81 -42.09
CA GLN A 1062 31.33 29.10 -43.51
C GLN A 1062 29.86 29.44 -43.78
N ALA A 1063 28.90 28.71 -43.18
CA ALA A 1063 27.48 29.00 -43.30
C ALA A 1063 27.08 30.35 -42.66
N LYS A 1064 27.69 30.75 -41.54
CA LYS A 1064 27.50 32.08 -40.93
C LYS A 1064 28.07 33.21 -41.78
N LEU A 1065 29.24 33.00 -42.38
CA LEU A 1065 29.88 33.95 -43.31
C LEU A 1065 29.04 34.14 -44.58
N GLN A 1066 28.44 33.07 -45.11
CA GLN A 1066 27.53 33.15 -46.28
C GLN A 1066 26.18 33.83 -45.97
N ARG A 1067 25.71 33.78 -44.71
CA ARG A 1067 24.49 34.49 -44.27
C ARG A 1067 24.71 35.96 -43.92
N THR A 1068 25.94 36.38 -43.67
CA THR A 1068 26.30 37.79 -43.38
C THR A 1068 26.76 38.55 -44.63
N THR A 1069 27.01 37.84 -45.73
CA THR A 1069 27.36 38.40 -47.05
C THR A 1069 26.17 38.43 -48.04
N LYS A 1070 25.02 37.90 -47.63
CA LYS A 1070 23.69 38.11 -48.25
C LYS A 1070 22.90 39.05 -47.37
#